data_AF-A0A133YJ97-F1
#
_entry.id   AF-A0A133YJ97-F1
#
_cell.length_a   1.000
_cell.length_b   1.000
_cell.length_c   1.000
_cell.angle_alpha   90.00
_cell.angle_beta   90.00
_cell.angle_gamma   90.00
#
_symmetry.space_group_name_H-M   'P 1'
#
loop_
_entity.id
_entity.type
_entity.pdbx_description
1 polymer ?
#
loop_
_entity_poly.entity_id
_entity_poly.type
_entity_poly.pdbx_seq_one_letter_code
_entity_poly.pdbx_strand_id
1 'polypeptide(L)'
;MKEKIKKVLDEKKLNEKTPKYGKRKLKIGLVSCLLAFTLSIPITFAKENKPAEVTHTITITDELQKAKDDAIETLDDNGIKDNESISKINACTTVEQVRKTKKEIIKKHREENRKKQEQEEQERIKEEQRNKERDNILAELATDVKKWETIKTQLGEDGAKEFYKKIEEKFNTDPTFTAQKAKSYLEKPELLKKDDELKEAKEKAKKELKENGIDTEFFLKRIDSASKKELVEELTKQIISSHKLQKAKEKLIKELDKYTYVFDKSEHNDLANHLKEAKKKEIQNATTVEEVNKIEKQLQDANELSKVKKEAKAFLDRLTHVKGTEKTEITNKIGNAKDTKQAITLVKDELKKALDGYSDVFSEKLYPKDFVKALKKQEEQEIDKINSLEELNKKLDTIENANKIAKAKEEAKEKVKDMKELSFEEKTEAYNAIGSGSTLEEVNAEIKKAEEKESLKKAKDDAIDRLDDYGIKDNESISKINSCNSVEQVNKVKKELIEKRKQENRKKQEKEEQERIKEEQRKKELEDVLAELATGDKGLELEKALGKEKIEKLFNEIKQGLNNPEYTKEKAKKALEALETKLNELKEVKKEAKEELRKEGITSKLFLDKIDLAKTKEGVDALKTEIIKSHKEEVLKKALKEAKEKLKLSYERANKFLETENGKYYVYPIQKLVNEAYDYVEEGKDITLEKANKLAEDIEDAVKNVKELSTKEQREKAKQYVDLKNLPDKV
;
A
#
# COMPACT_ATOMS: atom_id res chain seq x y z
N MET A 1 47.86 16.49 14.01
CA MET A 1 47.40 16.89 15.37
C MET A 1 48.47 16.68 16.45
N LYS A 2 49.28 15.61 16.41
CA LYS A 2 50.43 15.42 17.31
C LYS A 2 51.61 16.40 17.11
N GLU A 3 51.80 16.98 15.92
CA GLU A 3 52.84 18.00 15.69
C GLU A 3 52.46 19.42 16.15
N LYS A 4 51.16 19.74 16.24
CA LYS A 4 50.70 21.05 16.74
C LYS A 4 50.78 21.15 18.27
N ILE A 5 50.82 20.03 18.97
CA ILE A 5 50.98 19.96 20.44
C ILE A 5 52.46 20.13 20.83
N LYS A 6 53.39 19.69 19.98
CA LYS A 6 54.84 19.83 20.24
C LYS A 6 55.32 21.29 20.12
N LYS A 7 54.73 22.09 19.21
CA LYS A 7 55.04 23.52 19.06
C LYS A 7 54.57 24.41 20.23
N VAL A 8 53.54 24.01 20.97
CA VAL A 8 53.02 24.80 22.12
C VAL A 8 53.82 24.56 23.40
N LEU A 9 54.53 23.43 23.49
CA LEU A 9 55.37 23.07 24.64
C LEU A 9 56.78 23.69 24.58
N ASP A 10 57.27 24.07 23.40
CA ASP A 10 58.61 24.63 23.22
C ASP A 10 58.68 26.17 23.32
N GLU A 11 57.55 26.89 23.32
CA GLU A 11 57.50 28.37 23.33
C GLU A 11 57.28 29.03 24.71
N LYS A 12 57.29 28.27 25.82
CA LYS A 12 57.24 28.85 27.18
C LYS A 12 58.49 28.54 27.98
N LYS A 13 59.59 29.23 27.66
CA LYS A 13 60.73 29.42 28.56
C LYS A 13 60.96 30.89 28.87
N LEU A 14 61.16 31.15 30.16
CA LEU A 14 61.65 32.35 30.84
C LEU A 14 60.76 33.59 30.90
N ASN A 15 60.24 33.87 32.10
CA ASN A 15 60.83 34.91 32.94
C ASN A 15 60.38 34.72 34.40
N GLU A 16 61.26 34.11 35.20
CA GLU A 16 61.16 34.10 36.66
C GLU A 16 61.44 35.52 37.19
N LYS A 17 60.45 36.10 37.88
CA LYS A 17 60.68 37.15 38.87
C LYS A 17 60.05 36.72 40.19
N THR A 18 60.90 36.30 41.11
CA THR A 18 60.59 36.09 42.52
C THR A 18 60.12 37.39 43.20
N PRO A 19 59.20 37.31 44.17
CA PRO A 19 59.23 38.23 45.30
C PRO A 19 59.42 37.52 46.65
N LYS A 20 60.30 38.16 47.42
CA LYS A 20 60.81 37.93 48.77
C LYS A 20 59.81 37.43 49.82
N TYR A 21 60.30 36.48 50.62
CA TYR A 21 59.80 36.09 51.94
C TYR A 21 59.62 37.28 52.89
N GLY A 22 58.45 37.35 53.53
CA GLY A 22 58.20 38.10 54.76
C GLY A 22 57.59 37.20 55.82
N LYS A 23 58.39 36.76 56.80
CA LYS A 23 57.93 35.98 57.97
C LYS A 23 57.04 36.85 58.87
N ARG A 24 55.80 36.44 59.15
CA ARG A 24 55.10 36.76 60.41
C ARG A 24 54.32 35.54 60.91
N LYS A 25 54.38 35.35 62.23
CA LYS A 25 54.00 34.17 63.01
C LYS A 25 52.47 33.96 63.01
N LEU A 26 52.04 32.76 62.64
CA LEU A 26 50.69 32.23 62.90
C LEU A 26 50.71 31.44 64.22
N LYS A 27 49.79 31.77 65.14
CA LYS A 27 49.45 30.92 66.28
C LYS A 27 48.37 29.93 65.86
N ILE A 28 48.63 28.66 66.13
CA ILE A 28 47.81 27.49 65.88
C ILE A 28 46.76 27.35 66.99
N GLY A 29 45.54 26.94 66.61
CA GLY A 29 44.54 26.32 67.45
C GLY A 29 43.78 25.30 66.60
N LEU A 30 44.24 24.05 66.64
CA LEU A 30 43.80 22.88 65.88
C LEU A 30 42.76 22.08 66.70
N VAL A 31 42.02 21.17 66.01
CA VAL A 31 41.38 19.92 66.51
C VAL A 31 39.93 20.06 67.00
N SER A 32 38.92 19.23 66.66
CA SER A 32 38.72 18.06 65.77
C SER A 32 37.22 17.70 65.85
N CYS A 33 36.49 17.56 64.74
CA CYS A 33 36.09 16.30 64.07
C CYS A 33 35.53 15.15 64.94
N LEU A 34 34.24 14.84 64.71
CA LEU A 34 33.65 13.54 64.31
C LEU A 34 33.87 12.28 65.18
N LEU A 35 32.78 11.67 65.70
CA LEU A 35 32.10 10.48 65.14
C LEU A 35 31.15 9.80 66.16
N ALA A 36 30.24 9.00 65.59
CA ALA A 36 29.09 8.37 66.22
C ALA A 36 29.28 6.85 66.45
N PHE A 37 28.25 6.25 67.07
CA PHE A 37 27.81 4.84 67.03
C PHE A 37 28.32 3.79 68.07
N THR A 38 27.39 3.46 68.99
CA THR A 38 26.83 2.12 69.36
C THR A 38 27.62 0.99 70.04
N LEU A 39 27.01 0.54 71.16
CA LEU A 39 26.63 -0.84 71.57
C LEU A 39 27.63 -1.81 72.26
N SER A 40 27.24 -2.16 73.50
CA SER A 40 27.06 -3.51 74.08
C SER A 40 28.25 -4.36 74.60
N ILE A 41 28.26 -4.49 75.95
CA ILE A 41 28.24 -5.69 76.84
C ILE A 41 29.24 -6.86 76.60
N PRO A 42 29.81 -7.47 77.69
CA PRO A 42 31.04 -8.27 77.65
C PRO A 42 30.82 -9.78 77.68
N ILE A 43 31.79 -10.56 77.16
CA ILE A 43 31.93 -12.00 77.43
C ILE A 43 33.41 -12.34 77.63
N THR A 44 33.67 -12.94 78.79
CA THR A 44 34.89 -13.63 79.23
C THR A 44 35.13 -14.93 78.47
N PHE A 45 36.37 -15.23 78.09
CA PHE A 45 36.93 -16.60 78.12
C PHE A 45 38.45 -16.57 78.22
N ALA A 46 38.96 -17.29 79.22
CA ALA A 46 40.37 -17.45 79.56
C ALA A 46 41.00 -18.67 78.86
N LYS A 47 42.31 -18.60 78.53
CA LYS A 47 43.29 -19.65 78.88
C LYS A 47 44.76 -19.26 78.60
N GLU A 48 45.47 -19.01 79.70
CA GLU A 48 46.80 -19.48 80.14
C GLU A 48 47.98 -19.66 79.16
N ASN A 49 49.13 -19.00 79.44
CA ASN A 49 50.14 -19.54 80.36
C ASN A 49 51.35 -18.60 80.67
N LYS A 50 51.54 -18.35 81.98
CA LYS A 50 52.80 -18.10 82.77
C LYS A 50 53.63 -16.81 82.55
N PRO A 51 54.45 -16.39 83.57
CA PRO A 51 54.13 -16.17 84.99
C PRO A 51 54.77 -14.85 85.56
N ALA A 52 54.10 -14.12 86.48
CA ALA A 52 54.71 -13.34 87.60
C ALA A 52 53.69 -12.35 88.24
N GLU A 53 53.64 -12.36 89.58
CA GLU A 53 53.33 -11.27 90.53
C GLU A 53 52.19 -10.26 90.24
N VAL A 54 50.98 -10.46 90.82
CA VAL A 54 50.09 -9.37 91.28
C VAL A 54 49.09 -9.91 92.32
N THR A 55 49.08 -9.38 93.55
CA THR A 55 47.85 -9.18 94.34
C THR A 55 48.09 -8.17 95.48
N HIS A 56 47.59 -6.94 95.36
CA HIS A 56 47.09 -6.08 96.46
C HIS A 56 46.22 -4.90 95.96
N THR A 57 45.69 -4.97 94.73
CA THR A 57 44.92 -3.89 94.07
C THR A 57 43.39 -3.95 94.26
N ILE A 58 42.85 -4.92 95.01
CA ILE A 58 41.39 -5.15 95.09
C ILE A 58 40.70 -4.39 96.25
N THR A 59 41.42 -3.88 97.27
CA THR A 59 40.81 -3.19 98.43
C THR A 59 40.58 -1.69 98.27
N ILE A 60 41.25 -1.02 97.31
CA ILE A 60 41.21 0.45 97.19
C ILE A 60 39.96 0.94 96.43
N THR A 61 39.33 0.10 95.60
CA THR A 61 38.20 0.49 94.76
C THR A 61 36.87 0.60 95.53
N ASP A 62 36.63 -0.25 96.51
CA ASP A 62 35.35 -0.27 97.26
C ASP A 62 35.25 0.90 98.25
N GLU A 63 36.34 1.27 98.91
CA GLU A 63 36.38 2.44 99.80
C GLU A 63 36.19 3.75 99.03
N LEU A 64 36.72 3.83 97.81
CA LEU A 64 36.53 4.99 96.95
C LEU A 64 35.07 5.14 96.51
N GLN A 65 34.43 4.04 96.14
CA GLN A 65 33.03 4.09 95.70
C GLN A 65 32.11 4.48 96.87
N LYS A 66 32.30 3.87 98.05
CA LYS A 66 31.56 4.25 99.25
C LYS A 66 31.73 5.73 99.61
N ALA A 67 32.96 6.26 99.52
CA ALA A 67 33.20 7.67 99.79
C ALA A 67 32.49 8.62 98.79
N LYS A 68 32.31 8.19 97.53
CA LYS A 68 31.56 8.95 96.51
C LYS A 68 30.07 8.96 96.84
N ASP A 69 29.51 7.81 97.18
CA ASP A 69 28.09 7.68 97.52
C ASP A 69 27.75 8.53 98.76
N ASP A 70 28.55 8.43 99.84
CA ASP A 70 28.43 9.28 101.05
C ASP A 70 28.60 10.79 100.73
N ALA A 71 29.39 11.12 99.71
CA ALA A 71 29.57 12.51 99.30
C ALA A 71 28.36 13.05 98.53
N ILE A 72 27.75 12.23 97.67
CA ILE A 72 26.54 12.57 96.92
C ILE A 72 25.36 12.73 97.87
N GLU A 73 25.15 11.82 98.81
CA GLU A 73 24.05 11.92 99.80
C GLU A 73 24.12 13.22 100.60
N THR A 74 25.32 13.61 101.06
CA THR A 74 25.47 14.88 101.79
C THR A 74 25.30 16.12 100.89
N LEU A 75 25.58 16.03 99.58
CA LEU A 75 25.26 17.12 98.66
C LEU A 75 23.74 17.29 98.55
N ASP A 76 23.02 16.18 98.43
CA ASP A 76 21.55 16.16 98.40
C ASP A 76 20.95 16.72 99.69
N ASP A 77 21.49 16.38 100.87
CA ASP A 77 21.07 16.96 102.16
C ASP A 77 21.29 18.48 102.24
N ASN A 78 22.26 19.02 101.49
CA ASN A 78 22.49 20.46 101.38
C ASN A 78 21.68 21.11 100.24
N GLY A 79 20.76 20.35 99.61
CA GLY A 79 19.90 20.82 98.52
C GLY A 79 20.59 20.90 97.15
N ILE A 80 21.79 20.33 97.00
CA ILE A 80 22.61 20.41 95.78
C ILE A 80 22.36 19.16 94.93
N LYS A 81 21.45 19.28 93.96
CA LYS A 81 21.03 18.16 93.08
C LYS A 81 21.50 18.31 91.64
N ASP A 82 22.40 19.26 91.36
CA ASP A 82 22.83 19.53 90.00
C ASP A 82 23.80 18.44 89.48
N ASN A 83 23.59 18.03 88.23
CA ASN A 83 24.36 16.95 87.60
C ASN A 83 25.85 17.27 87.48
N GLU A 84 26.23 18.55 87.47
CA GLU A 84 27.64 18.98 87.36
C GLU A 84 28.41 18.66 88.66
N SER A 85 27.81 18.95 89.81
CA SER A 85 28.34 18.64 91.13
C SER A 85 28.49 17.12 91.36
N ILE A 86 27.48 16.34 90.97
CA ILE A 86 27.50 14.86 91.05
C ILE A 86 28.60 14.31 90.15
N SER A 87 28.73 14.83 88.92
CA SER A 87 29.77 14.43 87.98
C SER A 87 31.18 14.69 88.53
N LYS A 88 31.41 15.84 89.20
CA LYS A 88 32.70 16.17 89.82
C LYS A 88 33.08 15.21 90.96
N ILE A 89 32.12 14.78 91.78
CA ILE A 89 32.36 13.74 92.80
C ILE A 89 32.70 12.40 92.14
N ASN A 90 31.94 12.00 91.12
CA ASN A 90 32.16 10.73 90.42
C ASN A 90 33.50 10.67 89.68
N ALA A 91 34.00 11.80 89.20
CA ALA A 91 35.30 11.92 88.53
C ALA A 91 36.51 11.80 89.49
N CYS A 92 36.31 11.86 90.81
CA CYS A 92 37.42 11.74 91.77
C CYS A 92 38.01 10.32 91.77
N THR A 93 39.33 10.20 91.86
CA THR A 93 40.06 8.93 91.79
C THR A 93 40.61 8.47 93.14
N THR A 94 40.47 9.28 94.18
CA THR A 94 40.89 8.98 95.56
C THR A 94 39.86 9.51 96.58
N VAL A 95 39.76 8.88 97.75
CA VAL A 95 38.81 9.27 98.82
C VAL A 95 39.06 10.70 99.29
N GLU A 96 40.32 11.12 99.32
CA GLU A 96 40.70 12.46 99.76
C GLU A 96 40.29 13.54 98.75
N GLN A 97 40.38 13.25 97.45
CA GLN A 97 39.81 14.11 96.40
C GLN A 97 38.29 14.23 96.58
N VAL A 98 37.58 13.13 96.83
CA VAL A 98 36.13 13.15 97.06
C VAL A 98 35.77 14.07 98.23
N ARG A 99 36.46 13.94 99.37
CA ARG A 99 36.21 14.78 100.56
C ARG A 99 36.50 16.26 100.31
N LYS A 100 37.57 16.58 99.57
CA LYS A 100 37.93 17.97 99.24
C LYS A 100 36.92 18.59 98.27
N THR A 101 36.61 17.89 97.18
CA THR A 101 35.63 18.32 96.17
C THR A 101 34.25 18.53 96.78
N LYS A 102 33.79 17.61 97.64
CA LYS A 102 32.54 17.76 98.43
C LYS A 102 32.51 19.07 99.21
N LYS A 103 33.57 19.37 99.99
CA LYS A 103 33.64 20.60 100.79
C LYS A 103 33.64 21.86 99.91
N GLU A 104 34.35 21.84 98.78
CA GLU A 104 34.40 22.97 97.85
C GLU A 104 33.03 23.25 97.21
N ILE A 105 32.33 22.20 96.77
CA ILE A 105 30.97 22.31 96.21
C ILE A 105 30.01 22.92 97.23
N ILE A 106 29.97 22.36 98.45
CA ILE A 106 29.08 22.85 99.52
C ILE A 106 29.41 24.32 99.86
N LYS A 107 30.69 24.66 99.96
CA LYS A 107 31.12 26.04 100.26
C LYS A 107 30.66 27.01 99.16
N LYS A 108 30.84 26.63 97.89
CA LYS A 108 30.44 27.46 96.74
C LYS A 108 28.93 27.67 96.70
N HIS A 109 28.15 26.61 96.87
CA HIS A 109 26.68 26.70 96.86
C HIS A 109 26.15 27.60 98.00
N ARG A 110 26.73 27.49 99.21
CA ARG A 110 26.39 28.38 100.32
C ARG A 110 26.71 29.84 100.02
N GLU A 111 27.84 30.09 99.35
CA GLU A 111 28.23 31.45 98.97
C GLU A 111 27.34 32.04 97.86
N GLU A 112 26.95 31.23 96.87
CA GLU A 112 26.00 31.63 95.82
C GLU A 112 24.61 31.93 96.39
N ASN A 113 24.08 31.09 97.29
CA ASN A 113 22.82 31.35 97.97
C ASN A 113 22.88 32.61 98.84
N ARG A 114 24.00 32.82 99.56
CA ARG A 114 24.20 34.06 100.32
C ARG A 114 24.18 35.29 99.42
N LYS A 115 24.88 35.27 98.28
CA LYS A 115 24.86 36.38 97.30
C LYS A 115 23.48 36.62 96.71
N LYS A 116 22.71 35.56 96.46
CA LYS A 116 21.33 35.67 95.97
C LYS A 116 20.42 36.31 97.01
N GLN A 117 20.52 35.89 98.27
CA GLN A 117 19.79 36.51 99.38
C GLN A 117 20.20 37.98 99.58
N GLU A 118 21.50 38.30 99.50
CA GLU A 118 22.00 39.67 99.57
C GLU A 118 21.46 40.54 98.40
N GLN A 119 21.33 39.99 97.18
CA GLN A 119 20.73 40.69 96.04
C GLN A 119 19.23 40.91 96.22
N GLU A 120 18.47 39.88 96.62
CA GLU A 120 17.03 39.99 96.89
C GLU A 120 16.75 40.98 98.03
N GLU A 121 17.59 40.98 99.07
CA GLU A 121 17.50 41.94 100.18
C GLU A 121 17.84 43.37 99.72
N GLN A 122 18.88 43.55 98.89
CA GLN A 122 19.16 44.86 98.29
C GLN A 122 18.03 45.37 97.39
N GLU A 123 17.39 44.50 96.60
CA GLU A 123 16.22 44.87 95.79
C GLU A 123 15.03 45.25 96.66
N ARG A 124 14.74 44.48 97.72
CA ARG A 124 13.71 44.82 98.71
C ARG A 124 13.97 46.17 99.39
N ILE A 125 15.20 46.43 99.81
CA ILE A 125 15.58 47.72 100.41
C ILE A 125 15.36 48.87 99.43
N LYS A 126 15.76 48.71 98.16
CA LYS A 126 15.54 49.73 97.12
C LYS A 126 14.05 49.93 96.82
N GLU A 127 13.24 48.88 96.81
CA GLU A 127 11.79 48.97 96.65
C GLU A 127 11.12 49.68 97.83
N GLU A 128 11.50 49.34 99.06
CA GLU A 128 10.99 49.99 100.26
C GLU A 128 11.38 51.48 100.30
N GLN A 129 12.60 51.83 99.89
CA GLN A 129 13.03 53.22 99.74
C GLN A 129 12.21 53.97 98.69
N ARG A 130 11.95 53.36 97.52
CA ARG A 130 11.08 53.95 96.48
C ARG A 130 9.66 54.18 96.96
N ASN A 131 9.08 53.22 97.70
CA ASN A 131 7.73 53.36 98.27
C ASN A 131 7.66 54.48 99.32
N LYS A 132 8.69 54.60 100.17
CA LYS A 132 8.79 55.73 101.12
C LYS A 132 8.93 57.08 100.41
N GLU A 133 9.74 57.17 99.36
CA GLU A 133 9.85 58.39 98.55
C GLU A 133 8.53 58.74 97.83
N ARG A 134 7.82 57.74 97.31
CA ARG A 134 6.49 57.88 96.71
C ARG A 134 5.49 58.46 97.71
N ASP A 135 5.37 57.82 98.87
CA ASP A 135 4.39 58.21 99.89
C ASP A 135 4.67 59.62 100.41
N ASN A 136 5.95 59.98 100.57
CA ASN A 136 6.37 61.34 100.92
C ASN A 136 5.96 62.37 99.87
N ILE A 137 6.08 62.07 98.57
CA ILE A 137 5.70 62.99 97.50
C ILE A 137 4.19 63.09 97.35
N LEU A 138 3.45 61.99 97.43
CA LEU A 138 1.98 62.03 97.43
C LEU A 138 1.44 62.83 98.62
N ALA A 139 2.09 62.72 99.79
CA ALA A 139 1.77 63.55 100.95
C ALA A 139 2.13 65.04 100.76
N GLU A 140 3.29 65.34 100.16
CA GLU A 140 3.69 66.71 99.79
C GLU A 140 2.70 67.32 98.78
N LEU A 141 2.19 66.52 97.86
CA LEU A 141 1.19 66.92 96.86
C LEU A 141 -0.19 67.20 97.44
N ALA A 142 -0.62 66.40 98.42
CA ALA A 142 -1.90 66.59 99.10
C ALA A 142 -1.93 67.85 99.99
N THR A 143 -0.75 68.40 100.33
CA THR A 143 -0.60 69.48 101.32
C THR A 143 -0.12 70.82 100.73
N ASP A 144 0.55 70.82 99.55
CA ASP A 144 1.07 72.04 98.92
C ASP A 144 -0.02 72.80 98.11
N VAL A 145 -0.89 73.50 98.85
CA VAL A 145 -2.02 74.29 98.32
C VAL A 145 -1.61 75.26 97.21
N LYS A 146 -0.41 75.86 97.28
CA LYS A 146 0.07 76.84 96.30
C LYS A 146 0.37 76.21 94.94
N LYS A 147 0.99 75.03 94.92
CA LYS A 147 1.24 74.30 93.66
C LYS A 147 -0.06 73.80 93.04
N TRP A 148 -1.00 73.32 93.86
CA TRP A 148 -2.34 72.92 93.41
C TRP A 148 -3.08 74.08 92.73
N GLU A 149 -3.12 75.28 93.33
CA GLU A 149 -3.76 76.46 92.74
C GLU A 149 -3.11 76.91 91.42
N THR A 150 -1.78 76.80 91.32
CA THR A 150 -1.03 77.13 90.09
C THR A 150 -1.40 76.19 88.93
N ILE A 151 -1.45 74.88 89.19
CA ILE A 151 -1.84 73.86 88.19
C ILE A 151 -3.32 74.01 87.83
N LYS A 152 -4.19 74.26 88.82
CA LYS A 152 -5.63 74.52 88.64
C LYS A 152 -5.88 75.74 87.76
N THR A 153 -5.07 76.78 87.87
CA THR A 153 -5.14 77.99 87.03
C THR A 153 -4.69 77.71 85.59
N GLN A 154 -3.71 76.84 85.39
CA GLN A 154 -3.18 76.48 84.06
C GLN A 154 -4.05 75.47 83.29
N LEU A 155 -4.69 74.52 83.99
CA LEU A 155 -5.40 73.38 83.37
C LEU A 155 -6.90 73.33 83.68
N GLY A 156 -7.42 74.18 84.56
CA GLY A 156 -8.77 74.07 85.11
C GLY A 156 -8.87 73.02 86.24
N GLU A 157 -9.99 73.01 86.97
CA GLU A 157 -10.19 72.14 88.13
C GLU A 157 -10.19 70.65 87.79
N ASP A 158 -10.93 70.27 86.77
CA ASP A 158 -11.00 68.88 86.32
C ASP A 158 -9.70 68.44 85.64
N GLY A 159 -9.06 69.35 84.88
CA GLY A 159 -7.76 69.10 84.26
C GLY A 159 -6.62 68.92 85.28
N ALA A 160 -6.66 69.63 86.40
CA ALA A 160 -5.73 69.42 87.50
C ALA A 160 -5.95 68.04 88.16
N LYS A 161 -7.19 67.67 88.50
CA LYS A 161 -7.50 66.34 89.06
C LYS A 161 -7.02 65.21 88.14
N GLU A 162 -7.25 65.33 86.83
CA GLU A 162 -6.80 64.35 85.85
C GLU A 162 -5.26 64.30 85.75
N PHE A 163 -4.58 65.45 85.81
CA PHE A 163 -3.11 65.54 85.81
C PHE A 163 -2.48 64.81 87.01
N TYR A 164 -3.03 65.02 88.21
CA TYR A 164 -2.56 64.34 89.42
C TYR A 164 -2.81 62.83 89.36
N LYS A 165 -3.99 62.43 88.90
CA LYS A 165 -4.32 61.02 88.67
C LYS A 165 -3.33 60.36 87.69
N LYS A 166 -2.93 61.06 86.62
CA LYS A 166 -1.92 60.57 85.67
C LYS A 166 -0.52 60.43 86.28
N ILE A 167 -0.12 61.34 87.16
CA ILE A 167 1.16 61.23 87.90
C ILE A 167 1.12 60.00 88.84
N GLU A 168 0.01 59.82 89.55
CA GLU A 168 -0.21 58.67 90.44
C GLU A 168 -0.21 57.35 89.66
N GLU A 169 -0.92 57.28 88.54
CA GLU A 169 -0.91 56.13 87.63
C GLU A 169 0.50 55.83 87.11
N LYS A 170 1.31 56.85 86.76
CA LYS A 170 2.70 56.66 86.33
C LYS A 170 3.60 56.11 87.45
N PHE A 171 3.44 56.56 88.69
CA PHE A 171 4.17 55.97 89.83
C PHE A 171 3.84 54.48 90.03
N ASN A 172 2.59 54.09 89.77
CA ASN A 172 2.15 52.71 89.94
C ASN A 172 2.52 51.79 88.78
N THR A 173 2.70 52.35 87.57
CA THR A 173 2.86 51.56 86.34
C THR A 173 4.26 51.63 85.73
N ASP A 174 5.05 52.67 86.02
CA ASP A 174 6.38 52.86 85.46
C ASP A 174 7.46 52.84 86.57
N PRO A 175 8.21 51.73 86.72
CA PRO A 175 9.25 51.61 87.75
C PRO A 175 10.45 52.54 87.54
N THR A 176 10.54 53.22 86.39
CA THR A 176 11.57 54.23 86.09
C THR A 176 11.10 55.66 86.38
N PHE A 177 9.83 55.84 86.78
CA PHE A 177 9.28 57.13 87.12
C PHE A 177 9.74 57.57 88.51
N THR A 178 10.69 58.51 88.56
CA THR A 178 11.31 58.94 89.81
C THR A 178 10.54 60.07 90.47
N ALA A 179 10.68 60.14 91.79
CA ALA A 179 10.36 61.27 92.64
C ALA A 179 10.72 62.64 92.01
N GLN A 180 11.94 62.75 91.50
CA GLN A 180 12.46 63.97 90.89
C GLN A 180 11.75 64.34 89.58
N LYS A 181 11.36 63.34 88.77
CA LYS A 181 10.62 63.54 87.53
C LYS A 181 9.19 64.02 87.80
N ALA A 182 8.53 63.44 88.81
CA ALA A 182 7.23 63.92 89.28
C ALA A 182 7.27 65.38 89.73
N LYS A 183 8.29 65.75 90.52
CA LYS A 183 8.53 67.16 90.92
C LYS A 183 8.71 68.08 89.71
N SER A 184 9.48 67.66 88.69
CA SER A 184 9.67 68.46 87.48
C SER A 184 8.37 68.70 86.69
N TYR A 185 7.45 67.72 86.67
CA TYR A 185 6.15 67.89 86.00
C TYR A 185 5.22 68.82 86.77
N LEU A 186 5.29 68.81 88.10
CA LEU A 186 4.49 69.70 88.94
C LEU A 186 4.91 71.16 88.80
N GLU A 187 6.20 71.41 88.56
CA GLU A 187 6.72 72.75 88.24
C GLU A 187 6.36 73.18 86.82
N LYS A 188 6.32 72.24 85.86
CA LYS A 188 5.99 72.50 84.44
C LYS A 188 5.06 71.42 83.88
N PRO A 189 3.73 71.56 84.03
CA PRO A 189 2.75 70.54 83.60
C PRO A 189 2.80 70.18 82.12
N GLU A 190 3.28 71.10 81.28
CA GLU A 190 3.53 70.85 79.85
C GLU A 190 4.52 69.70 79.58
N LEU A 191 5.44 69.41 80.51
CA LEU A 191 6.40 68.33 80.37
C LEU A 191 5.73 66.95 80.42
N LEU A 192 4.66 66.79 81.21
CA LEU A 192 3.89 65.54 81.25
C LEU A 192 3.21 65.29 79.90
N LYS A 193 2.57 66.33 79.33
CA LYS A 193 1.94 66.25 78.00
C LYS A 193 2.94 65.88 76.92
N LYS A 194 4.14 66.48 76.93
CA LYS A 194 5.23 66.16 75.98
C LYS A 194 5.74 64.73 76.11
N ASP A 195 5.83 64.18 77.32
CA ASP A 195 6.27 62.81 77.54
C ASP A 195 5.19 61.78 77.13
N ASP A 196 3.91 62.09 77.34
CA ASP A 196 2.80 61.27 76.85
C ASP A 196 2.73 61.28 75.31
N GLU A 197 2.85 62.46 74.68
CA GLU A 197 2.94 62.58 73.22
C GLU A 197 4.14 61.82 72.64
N LEU A 198 5.29 61.81 73.34
CA LEU A 198 6.46 61.03 72.95
C LEU A 198 6.19 59.52 73.05
N LYS A 199 5.53 59.06 74.12
CA LYS A 199 5.16 57.65 74.29
C LYS A 199 4.20 57.19 73.20
N GLU A 200 3.16 57.97 72.91
CA GLU A 200 2.23 57.69 71.82
C GLU A 200 2.92 57.68 70.45
N ALA A 201 3.81 58.64 70.19
CA ALA A 201 4.59 58.68 68.95
C ALA A 201 5.48 57.44 68.78
N LYS A 202 6.10 56.95 69.86
CA LYS A 202 6.91 55.71 69.84
C LYS A 202 6.06 54.48 69.54
N GLU A 203 4.91 54.32 70.19
CA GLU A 203 4.02 53.19 69.94
C GLU A 203 3.45 53.22 68.52
N LYS A 204 3.05 54.40 68.04
CA LYS A 204 2.62 54.60 66.64
C LYS A 204 3.75 54.24 65.66
N ALA A 205 4.97 54.73 65.89
CA ALA A 205 6.14 54.42 65.08
C ALA A 205 6.44 52.91 65.03
N LYS A 206 6.42 52.23 66.19
CA LYS A 206 6.61 50.76 66.25
C LYS A 206 5.55 50.01 65.45
N LYS A 207 4.30 50.45 65.52
CA LYS A 207 3.20 49.87 64.73
C LYS A 207 3.42 50.09 63.24
N GLU A 208 3.75 51.32 62.83
CA GLU A 208 4.01 51.67 61.43
C GLU A 208 5.22 50.89 60.86
N LEU A 209 6.29 50.72 61.65
CA LEU A 209 7.43 49.87 61.29
C LEU A 209 6.98 48.41 61.06
N LYS A 210 6.20 47.84 61.97
CA LYS A 210 5.67 46.47 61.84
C LYS A 210 4.78 46.31 60.61
N GLU A 211 3.91 47.28 60.32
CA GLU A 211 3.06 47.30 59.12
C GLU A 211 3.89 47.33 57.82
N ASN A 212 5.10 47.90 57.84
CA ASN A 212 6.05 47.86 56.73
C ASN A 212 6.96 46.60 56.74
N GLY A 213 6.69 45.64 57.62
CA GLY A 213 7.47 44.42 57.80
C GLY A 213 8.88 44.69 58.34
N ILE A 214 8.99 45.58 59.33
CA ILE A 214 10.21 45.91 60.09
C ILE A 214 9.94 45.57 61.55
N ASP A 215 10.37 44.38 61.98
CA ASP A 215 10.17 43.87 63.34
C ASP A 215 11.48 43.67 64.11
N THR A 216 12.63 43.95 63.47
CA THR A 216 13.94 43.74 64.08
C THR A 216 14.12 44.59 65.32
N GLU A 217 14.55 43.94 66.40
CA GLU A 217 14.76 44.52 67.73
C GLU A 217 15.67 45.75 67.72
N PHE A 218 16.62 45.81 66.78
CA PHE A 218 17.53 46.96 66.59
C PHE A 218 16.79 48.28 66.31
N PHE A 219 15.84 48.28 65.37
CA PHE A 219 15.09 49.51 65.03
C PHE A 219 14.10 49.89 66.12
N LEU A 220 13.46 48.90 66.76
CA LEU A 220 12.55 49.14 67.88
C LEU A 220 13.29 49.80 69.05
N LYS A 221 14.48 49.29 69.43
CA LYS A 221 15.34 49.90 70.46
C LYS A 221 15.78 51.32 70.10
N ARG A 222 16.05 51.59 68.81
CA ARG A 222 16.43 52.93 68.33
C ARG A 222 15.28 53.93 68.45
N ILE A 223 14.04 53.50 68.19
CA ILE A 223 12.83 54.30 68.44
C ILE A 223 12.63 54.53 69.95
N ASP A 224 12.81 53.50 70.77
CA ASP A 224 12.68 53.60 72.23
C ASP A 224 13.71 54.55 72.86
N SER A 225 14.90 54.65 72.28
CA SER A 225 15.98 55.52 72.75
C SER A 225 15.80 57.00 72.37
N ALA A 226 14.86 57.32 71.47
CA ALA A 226 14.64 58.70 71.05
C ALA A 226 14.03 59.55 72.18
N SER A 227 14.56 60.75 72.39
CA SER A 227 14.16 61.63 73.49
C SER A 227 13.14 62.71 73.11
N LYS A 228 12.77 62.80 71.83
CA LYS A 228 11.83 63.82 71.29
C LYS A 228 10.93 63.22 70.22
N LYS A 229 9.71 63.74 70.12
CA LYS A 229 8.68 63.25 69.18
C LYS A 229 9.10 63.45 67.73
N GLU A 230 9.66 64.62 67.40
CA GLU A 230 10.10 64.94 66.05
C GLU A 230 11.20 63.98 65.57
N LEU A 231 12.11 63.60 66.47
CA LEU A 231 13.14 62.61 66.20
C LEU A 231 12.55 61.21 65.96
N VAL A 232 11.52 60.81 66.70
CA VAL A 232 10.82 59.53 66.47
C VAL A 232 10.19 59.51 65.09
N GLU A 233 9.47 60.56 64.70
CA GLU A 233 8.82 60.66 63.40
C GLU A 233 9.84 60.69 62.25
N GLU A 234 10.93 61.45 62.40
CA GLU A 234 12.02 61.50 61.41
C GLU A 234 12.73 60.16 61.28
N LEU A 235 13.11 59.53 62.40
CA LEU A 235 13.73 58.21 62.42
C LEU A 235 12.81 57.17 61.76
N THR A 236 11.51 57.20 62.03
CA THR A 236 10.54 56.26 61.45
C THR A 236 10.52 56.38 59.92
N LYS A 237 10.43 57.62 59.39
CA LYS A 237 10.50 57.88 57.94
C LYS A 237 11.82 57.42 57.33
N GLN A 238 12.94 57.70 57.98
CA GLN A 238 14.28 57.27 57.53
C GLN A 238 14.38 55.74 57.50
N ILE A 239 13.96 55.06 58.57
CA ILE A 239 13.99 53.59 58.67
C ILE A 239 13.12 52.97 57.58
N ILE A 240 11.87 53.40 57.42
CA ILE A 240 10.96 52.88 56.40
C ILE A 240 11.53 53.09 54.99
N SER A 241 12.06 54.28 54.70
CA SER A 241 12.64 54.60 53.39
C SER A 241 13.87 53.74 53.10
N SER A 242 14.76 53.57 54.09
CA SER A 242 15.95 52.71 53.96
C SER A 242 15.59 51.24 53.76
N HIS A 243 14.56 50.74 54.46
CA HIS A 243 14.08 49.36 54.32
C HIS A 243 13.45 49.10 52.95
N LYS A 244 12.62 50.03 52.47
CA LYS A 244 12.02 49.94 51.13
C LYS A 244 13.09 49.92 50.05
N LEU A 245 14.09 50.78 50.16
CA LEU A 245 15.26 50.78 49.28
C LEU A 245 16.00 49.44 49.30
N GLN A 246 16.30 48.92 50.49
CA GLN A 246 17.01 47.66 50.63
C GLN A 246 16.22 46.48 50.04
N LYS A 247 14.92 46.39 50.31
CA LYS A 247 14.03 45.39 49.70
C LYS A 247 14.01 45.50 48.17
N ALA A 248 13.94 46.71 47.60
CA ALA A 248 13.97 46.92 46.17
C ALA A 248 15.30 46.44 45.54
N LYS A 249 16.43 46.78 46.18
CA LYS A 249 17.77 46.31 45.75
C LYS A 249 17.87 44.79 45.76
N GLU A 250 17.49 44.16 46.86
CA GLU A 250 17.56 42.70 47.00
C GLU A 250 16.67 41.98 46.01
N LYS A 251 15.46 42.49 45.78
CA LYS A 251 14.54 41.96 44.78
C LYS A 251 15.18 42.00 43.39
N LEU A 252 15.65 43.17 42.95
CA LEU A 252 16.24 43.30 41.61
C LEU A 252 17.50 42.44 41.46
N ILE A 253 18.36 42.37 42.48
CA ILE A 253 19.56 41.52 42.47
C ILE A 253 19.19 40.04 42.29
N LYS A 254 18.16 39.55 43.00
CA LYS A 254 17.66 38.16 42.84
C LYS A 254 17.06 37.94 41.45
N GLU A 255 16.46 38.96 40.87
CA GLU A 255 15.81 38.91 39.56
C GLU A 255 16.78 39.14 38.39
N LEU A 256 18.06 39.44 38.62
CA LEU A 256 19.04 39.64 37.56
C LEU A 256 19.17 38.44 36.62
N ASP A 257 18.97 37.22 37.12
CA ASP A 257 19.00 36.00 36.31
C ASP A 257 17.88 35.91 35.27
N LYS A 258 16.82 36.72 35.40
CA LYS A 258 15.74 36.81 34.39
C LYS A 258 16.21 37.48 33.09
N TYR A 259 17.26 38.30 33.13
CA TYR A 259 17.78 39.05 31.98
C TYR A 259 18.83 38.25 31.20
N THR A 260 18.42 37.09 30.70
CA THR A 260 19.32 36.09 30.11
C THR A 260 20.05 36.55 28.85
N TYR A 261 19.48 37.47 28.07
CA TYR A 261 20.09 37.94 26.83
C TYR A 261 21.15 39.02 27.06
N VAL A 262 21.02 39.83 28.13
CA VAL A 262 22.06 40.80 28.54
C VAL A 262 23.29 40.08 29.09
N PHE A 263 23.05 38.98 29.81
CA PHE A 263 24.09 38.19 30.46
C PHE A 263 24.34 36.86 29.72
N ASP A 264 24.13 36.83 28.39
CA ASP A 264 24.32 35.63 27.58
C ASP A 264 25.77 35.15 27.70
N LYS A 265 25.94 33.87 28.07
CA LYS A 265 27.24 33.23 28.33
C LYS A 265 27.88 32.67 27.06
N SER A 266 27.25 32.87 25.90
CA SER A 266 27.53 32.16 24.66
C SER A 266 28.95 32.32 24.10
N GLU A 267 29.70 33.35 24.47
CA GLU A 267 31.06 33.55 23.91
C GLU A 267 32.15 33.80 24.96
N HIS A 268 31.84 34.48 26.08
CA HIS A 268 32.81 34.78 27.14
C HIS A 268 32.13 34.80 28.52
N ASN A 269 32.05 33.64 29.18
CA ASN A 269 31.41 33.47 30.49
C ASN A 269 31.94 34.48 31.54
N ASP A 270 33.24 34.81 31.48
CA ASP A 270 33.85 35.78 32.38
C ASP A 270 33.35 37.21 32.14
N LEU A 271 33.12 37.62 30.89
CA LEU A 271 32.62 38.96 30.57
C LEU A 271 31.16 39.13 31.01
N ALA A 272 30.32 38.12 30.77
CA ALA A 272 28.93 38.11 31.22
C ALA A 272 28.83 38.17 32.75
N ASN A 273 29.67 37.40 33.44
CA ASN A 273 29.76 37.44 34.91
C ASN A 273 30.26 38.80 35.40
N HIS A 274 31.29 39.38 34.78
CA HIS A 274 31.79 40.72 35.12
C HIS A 274 30.72 41.80 34.92
N LEU A 275 29.94 41.75 33.84
CA LEU A 275 28.85 42.70 33.58
C LEU A 275 27.75 42.55 34.63
N LYS A 276 27.38 41.31 34.98
CA LYS A 276 26.38 41.02 36.02
C LYS A 276 26.83 41.53 37.39
N GLU A 277 28.10 41.33 37.74
CA GLU A 277 28.68 41.86 38.99
C GLU A 277 28.78 43.39 38.98
N ALA A 278 29.09 44.02 37.85
CA ALA A 278 29.05 45.47 37.72
C ALA A 278 27.63 46.02 37.94
N LYS A 279 26.61 45.36 37.38
CA LYS A 279 25.20 45.74 37.60
C LYS A 279 24.74 45.51 39.04
N LYS A 280 25.17 44.44 39.70
CA LYS A 280 24.93 44.27 41.14
C LYS A 280 25.49 45.42 41.97
N LYS A 281 26.72 45.87 41.66
CA LYS A 281 27.34 47.03 42.33
C LYS A 281 26.57 48.33 42.07
N GLU A 282 26.11 48.54 40.84
CA GLU A 282 25.27 49.70 40.48
C GLU A 282 23.97 49.73 41.29
N ILE A 283 23.28 48.58 41.40
CA ILE A 283 22.06 48.44 42.22
C ILE A 283 22.37 48.67 43.71
N GLN A 284 23.48 48.14 44.21
CA GLN A 284 23.90 48.35 45.61
C GLN A 284 24.20 49.82 45.92
N ASN A 285 24.76 50.56 44.96
CA ASN A 285 25.10 51.97 45.10
C ASN A 285 23.89 52.92 44.96
N ALA A 286 22.75 52.45 44.47
CA ALA A 286 21.54 53.27 44.37
C ALA A 286 21.12 53.83 45.74
N THR A 287 20.76 55.10 45.79
CA THR A 287 20.39 55.82 47.02
C THR A 287 18.88 55.96 47.19
N THR A 288 18.11 55.75 46.14
CA THR A 288 16.65 55.87 46.13
C THR A 288 15.98 54.70 45.40
N VAL A 289 14.69 54.47 45.66
CA VAL A 289 13.92 53.40 44.99
C VAL A 289 13.72 53.74 43.51
N GLU A 290 13.58 55.01 43.19
CA GLU A 290 13.47 55.53 41.82
C GLU A 290 14.73 55.21 41.00
N GLU A 291 15.92 55.32 41.58
CA GLU A 291 17.16 54.91 40.94
C GLU A 291 17.21 53.41 40.67
N VAL A 292 16.76 52.57 41.62
CA VAL A 292 16.66 51.11 41.41
C VAL A 292 15.69 50.78 40.27
N ASN A 293 14.51 51.43 40.24
CA ASN A 293 13.53 51.23 39.18
C ASN A 293 14.05 51.69 37.80
N LYS A 294 14.84 52.77 37.77
CA LYS A 294 15.50 53.24 36.53
C LYS A 294 16.53 52.21 36.03
N ILE A 295 17.32 51.62 36.92
CA ILE A 295 18.27 50.54 36.58
C ILE A 295 17.51 49.32 36.06
N GLU A 296 16.41 48.92 36.70
CA GLU A 296 15.55 47.82 36.24
C GLU A 296 15.04 48.06 34.82
N LYS A 297 14.50 49.26 34.54
CA LYS A 297 14.02 49.62 33.21
C LYS A 297 15.13 49.58 32.16
N GLN A 298 16.32 50.10 32.47
CA GLN A 298 17.47 50.02 31.58
C GLN A 298 17.89 48.57 31.30
N LEU A 299 17.80 47.68 32.30
CA LEU A 299 18.06 46.25 32.13
C LEU A 299 17.01 45.58 31.25
N GLN A 300 15.72 45.90 31.44
CA GLN A 300 14.63 45.42 30.60
C GLN A 300 14.84 45.83 29.13
N ASP A 301 15.03 47.12 28.87
CA ASP A 301 15.26 47.67 27.53
C ASP A 301 16.50 47.03 26.86
N ALA A 302 17.60 46.88 27.62
CA ALA A 302 18.83 46.25 27.11
C ALA A 302 18.64 44.75 26.82
N ASN A 303 17.84 44.05 27.62
CA ASN A 303 17.55 42.62 27.43
C ASN A 303 16.70 42.38 26.19
N GLU A 304 15.64 43.16 26.01
CA GLU A 304 14.82 43.12 24.81
C GLU A 304 15.62 43.44 23.56
N LEU A 305 16.46 44.49 23.60
CA LEU A 305 17.35 44.83 22.50
C LEU A 305 18.32 43.69 22.17
N SER A 306 18.92 43.06 23.18
CA SER A 306 19.87 41.96 22.98
C SER A 306 19.19 40.73 22.37
N LYS A 307 17.96 40.42 22.82
CA LYS A 307 17.11 39.38 22.23
C LYS A 307 16.83 39.68 20.76
N VAL A 308 16.32 40.87 20.46
CA VAL A 308 16.00 41.29 19.08
C VAL A 308 17.24 41.27 18.20
N LYS A 309 18.41 41.70 18.69
CA LYS A 309 19.67 41.61 17.94
C LYS A 309 20.03 40.17 17.58
N LYS A 310 19.89 39.23 18.52
CA LYS A 310 20.17 37.81 18.30
C LYS A 310 19.21 37.22 17.27
N GLU A 311 17.91 37.47 17.42
CA GLU A 311 16.88 37.00 16.49
C GLU A 311 17.01 37.65 15.11
N ALA A 312 17.38 38.93 15.02
CA ALA A 312 17.62 39.62 13.76
C ALA A 312 18.83 39.05 13.01
N LYS A 313 19.90 38.68 13.72
CA LYS A 313 21.03 37.95 13.13
C LYS A 313 20.60 36.60 12.59
N ALA A 314 19.83 35.83 13.37
CA ALA A 314 19.29 34.55 12.91
C ALA A 314 18.36 34.71 11.69
N PHE A 315 17.55 35.76 11.63
CA PHE A 315 16.73 36.08 10.46
C PHE A 315 17.60 36.37 9.23
N LEU A 316 18.67 37.16 9.38
CA LEU A 316 19.61 37.46 8.30
C LEU A 316 20.31 36.19 7.78
N ASP A 317 20.63 35.24 8.65
CA ASP A 317 21.21 33.97 8.25
C ASP A 317 20.28 33.18 7.32
N ARG A 318 18.96 33.25 7.54
CA ARG A 318 17.94 32.62 6.68
C ARG A 318 17.86 33.22 5.27
N LEU A 319 18.27 34.48 5.08
CA LEU A 319 18.24 35.12 3.75
C LEU A 319 19.33 34.53 2.84
N THR A 320 19.06 33.39 2.21
CA THR A 320 20.02 32.62 1.39
C THR A 320 20.55 33.39 0.17
N HIS A 321 19.80 34.38 -0.30
CA HIS A 321 20.14 35.18 -1.49
C HIS A 321 21.02 36.42 -1.19
N VAL A 322 21.30 36.70 0.08
CA VAL A 322 22.19 37.81 0.48
C VAL A 322 23.62 37.31 0.53
N LYS A 323 24.57 38.06 -0.05
CA LYS A 323 25.98 37.63 -0.10
C LYS A 323 26.62 37.65 1.29
N GLY A 324 27.60 36.77 1.53
CA GLY A 324 28.25 36.64 2.84
C GLY A 324 28.92 37.93 3.34
N THR A 325 29.49 38.75 2.45
CA THR A 325 30.07 40.06 2.80
C THR A 325 29.00 41.04 3.26
N GLU A 326 27.89 41.14 2.54
CA GLU A 326 26.73 41.97 2.88
C GLU A 326 26.12 41.52 4.21
N LYS A 327 25.95 40.20 4.43
CA LYS A 327 25.49 39.64 5.70
C LYS A 327 26.39 40.05 6.87
N THR A 328 27.70 40.05 6.67
CA THR A 328 28.66 40.43 7.72
C THR A 328 28.53 41.92 8.07
N GLU A 329 28.40 42.78 7.07
CA GLU A 329 28.19 44.22 7.30
C GLU A 329 26.89 44.52 8.03
N ILE A 330 25.79 43.89 7.62
CA ILE A 330 24.48 44.05 8.27
C ILE A 330 24.51 43.46 9.69
N THR A 331 25.15 42.30 9.89
CA THR A 331 25.36 41.70 11.23
C THR A 331 26.06 42.68 12.19
N ASN A 332 27.09 43.39 11.71
CA ASN A 332 27.77 44.42 12.48
C ASN A 332 26.87 45.62 12.78
N LYS A 333 26.08 46.08 11.80
CA LYS A 333 25.09 47.16 12.00
C LYS A 333 24.01 46.76 13.03
N ILE A 334 23.52 45.51 12.99
CA ILE A 334 22.58 44.96 13.98
C ILE A 334 23.22 44.95 15.37
N GLY A 335 24.47 44.48 15.48
CA GLY A 335 25.23 44.51 16.74
C GLY A 335 25.30 45.92 17.35
N ASN A 336 25.43 46.95 16.50
CA ASN A 336 25.52 48.36 16.88
C ASN A 336 24.17 49.08 16.99
N ALA A 337 23.03 48.40 16.80
CA ALA A 337 21.71 49.03 16.90
C ALA A 337 21.46 49.61 18.30
N LYS A 338 20.85 50.80 18.36
CA LYS A 338 20.58 51.55 19.60
C LYS A 338 19.27 51.15 20.26
N ASP A 339 18.31 50.69 19.46
CA ASP A 339 16.99 50.28 19.91
C ASP A 339 16.44 49.14 19.02
N THR A 340 15.34 48.54 19.47
CA THR A 340 14.72 47.38 18.81
C THR A 340 14.20 47.73 17.42
N LYS A 341 13.69 48.95 17.21
CA LYS A 341 13.17 49.42 15.92
C LYS A 341 14.28 49.49 14.89
N GLN A 342 15.44 50.04 15.25
CA GLN A 342 16.59 50.12 14.36
C GLN A 342 17.07 48.72 13.92
N ALA A 343 17.13 47.76 14.85
CA ALA A 343 17.51 46.38 14.52
C ALA A 343 16.52 45.72 13.54
N ILE A 344 15.21 45.93 13.74
CA ILE A 344 14.16 45.40 12.86
C ILE A 344 14.19 46.06 11.48
N THR A 345 14.37 47.39 11.40
CA THR A 345 14.46 48.10 10.12
C THR A 345 15.63 47.61 9.28
N LEU A 346 16.79 47.34 9.88
CA LEU A 346 17.95 46.82 9.15
C LEU A 346 17.66 45.50 8.43
N VAL A 347 16.97 44.56 9.08
CA VAL A 347 16.62 43.27 8.45
C VAL A 347 15.45 43.38 7.47
N LYS A 348 14.51 44.31 7.68
CA LYS A 348 13.45 44.59 6.68
C LYS A 348 14.04 45.08 5.37
N ASP A 349 14.93 46.06 5.43
CA ASP A 349 15.57 46.63 4.26
C ASP A 349 16.36 45.56 3.51
N GLU A 350 16.99 44.64 4.25
CA GLU A 350 17.73 43.54 3.66
C GLU A 350 16.81 42.48 3.04
N LEU A 351 15.66 42.16 3.66
CA LEU A 351 14.65 41.30 3.05
C LEU A 351 14.14 41.88 1.72
N LYS A 352 13.87 43.19 1.66
CA LYS A 352 13.42 43.85 0.42
C LYS A 352 14.43 43.71 -0.72
N LYS A 353 15.71 43.89 -0.42
CA LYS A 353 16.78 43.65 -1.41
C LYS A 353 16.86 42.17 -1.81
N ALA A 354 16.69 41.27 -0.84
CA ALA A 354 16.71 39.83 -1.08
C ALA A 354 15.54 39.35 -1.94
N LEU A 355 14.47 40.14 -2.12
CA LEU A 355 13.35 39.81 -3.03
C LEU A 355 13.82 39.49 -4.45
N ASP A 356 14.89 40.14 -4.94
CA ASP A 356 15.48 39.85 -6.25
C ASP A 356 16.05 38.43 -6.38
N GLY A 357 16.38 37.79 -5.25
CA GLY A 357 16.83 36.41 -5.21
C GLY A 357 15.72 35.38 -5.44
N TYR A 358 14.46 35.76 -5.19
CA TYR A 358 13.28 34.92 -5.40
C TYR A 358 12.76 35.07 -6.83
N SER A 359 13.60 34.72 -7.81
CA SER A 359 13.34 34.96 -9.22
C SER A 359 12.13 34.22 -9.78
N ASP A 360 11.75 33.08 -9.19
CA ASP A 360 10.68 32.23 -9.72
C ASP A 360 9.30 32.83 -9.44
N VAL A 361 9.05 33.32 -8.20
CA VAL A 361 7.79 34.01 -7.85
C VAL A 361 7.63 35.33 -8.62
N PHE A 362 8.75 35.95 -9.00
CA PHE A 362 8.80 37.17 -9.80
C PHE A 362 9.24 36.89 -11.25
N SER A 363 8.90 35.72 -11.80
CA SER A 363 9.30 35.31 -13.15
C SER A 363 8.47 35.98 -14.24
N GLU A 364 9.14 36.69 -15.18
CA GLU A 364 8.51 37.24 -16.40
C GLU A 364 8.00 36.13 -17.35
N LYS A 365 8.39 34.86 -17.14
CA LYS A 365 7.87 33.71 -17.90
C LYS A 365 6.49 33.28 -17.43
N LEU A 366 6.18 33.48 -16.15
CA LEU A 366 4.88 33.13 -15.57
C LEU A 366 3.88 34.28 -15.64
N TYR A 367 4.37 35.51 -15.51
CA TYR A 367 3.55 36.69 -15.39
C TYR A 367 4.02 37.83 -16.30
N PRO A 368 3.10 38.70 -16.76
CA PRO A 368 3.49 39.90 -17.50
C PRO A 368 4.44 40.80 -16.69
N LYS A 369 5.43 41.38 -17.37
CA LYS A 369 6.48 42.22 -16.76
C LYS A 369 5.96 43.32 -15.83
N ASP A 370 4.91 44.03 -16.24
CA ASP A 370 4.34 45.11 -15.42
C ASP A 370 3.61 44.58 -14.19
N PHE A 371 3.04 43.37 -14.28
CA PHE A 371 2.46 42.68 -13.14
C PHE A 371 3.53 42.22 -12.15
N VAL A 372 4.65 41.66 -12.62
CA VAL A 372 5.79 41.29 -11.77
C VAL A 372 6.29 42.48 -10.98
N LYS A 373 6.48 43.64 -11.63
CA LYS A 373 6.89 44.88 -10.95
C LYS A 373 5.87 45.32 -9.90
N ALA A 374 4.58 45.23 -10.21
CA ALA A 374 3.51 45.57 -9.27
C ALA A 374 3.48 44.63 -8.06
N LEU A 375 3.62 43.32 -8.27
CA LEU A 375 3.72 42.31 -7.21
C LEU A 375 4.89 42.58 -6.28
N LYS A 376 6.09 42.78 -6.84
CA LYS A 376 7.29 43.05 -6.03
C LYS A 376 7.11 44.32 -5.19
N LYS A 377 6.54 45.37 -5.79
CA LYS A 377 6.24 46.63 -5.08
C LYS A 377 5.20 46.42 -3.97
N GLN A 378 4.20 45.58 -4.18
CA GLN A 378 3.22 45.23 -3.15
C GLN A 378 3.90 44.50 -1.97
N GLU A 379 4.76 43.53 -2.26
CA GLU A 379 5.55 42.80 -1.26
C GLU A 379 6.43 43.73 -0.42
N GLU A 380 7.11 44.68 -1.05
CA GLU A 380 7.89 45.72 -0.36
C GLU A 380 7.02 46.56 0.58
N GLN A 381 5.82 46.97 0.15
CA GLN A 381 4.87 47.73 0.97
C GLN A 381 4.29 46.93 2.14
N GLU A 382 4.12 45.62 1.98
CA GLU A 382 3.69 44.74 3.07
C GLU A 382 4.82 44.54 4.09
N ILE A 383 6.06 44.37 3.64
CA ILE A 383 7.24 44.30 4.51
C ILE A 383 7.41 45.60 5.33
N ASP A 384 7.11 46.75 4.74
CA ASP A 384 7.18 48.04 5.45
C ASP A 384 6.26 48.11 6.67
N LYS A 385 5.07 47.52 6.59
CA LYS A 385 4.04 47.57 7.64
C LYS A 385 4.33 46.66 8.85
N ILE A 386 5.17 45.64 8.68
CA ILE A 386 5.53 44.66 9.72
C ILE A 386 6.25 45.37 10.88
N ASN A 387 6.02 45.06 12.16
CA ASN A 387 6.77 45.72 13.25
C ASN A 387 7.47 44.76 14.21
N SER A 388 7.48 43.47 13.88
CA SER A 388 8.11 42.43 14.68
C SER A 388 8.92 41.46 13.81
N LEU A 389 9.93 40.82 14.41
CA LEU A 389 10.70 39.77 13.74
C LEU A 389 9.86 38.52 13.47
N GLU A 390 8.86 38.21 14.31
CA GLU A 390 7.99 37.06 14.12
C GLU A 390 7.16 37.19 12.84
N GLU A 391 6.52 38.34 12.63
CA GLU A 391 5.79 38.64 11.40
C GLU A 391 6.71 38.65 10.17
N LEU A 392 7.93 39.17 10.32
CA LEU A 392 8.92 39.17 9.23
C LEU A 392 9.34 37.75 8.84
N ASN A 393 9.53 36.86 9.83
CA ASN A 393 9.78 35.44 9.58
C ASN A 393 8.62 34.78 8.83
N LYS A 394 7.37 35.01 9.25
CA LYS A 394 6.18 34.48 8.56
C LYS A 394 6.07 35.00 7.12
N LYS A 395 6.42 36.26 6.89
CA LYS A 395 6.43 36.86 5.55
C LYS A 395 7.49 36.22 4.66
N LEU A 396 8.71 36.01 5.19
CA LEU A 396 9.78 35.29 4.51
C LEU A 396 9.35 33.85 4.14
N ASP A 397 8.74 33.10 5.07
CA ASP A 397 8.21 31.75 4.82
C ASP A 397 7.19 31.75 3.66
N THR A 398 6.31 32.76 3.64
CA THR A 398 5.30 32.93 2.59
C THR A 398 5.95 33.16 1.22
N ILE A 399 6.95 34.04 1.15
CA ILE A 399 7.70 34.33 -0.09
C ILE A 399 8.47 33.08 -0.56
N GLU A 400 9.16 32.39 0.35
CA GLU A 400 9.90 31.16 0.03
C GLU A 400 8.99 30.07 -0.53
N ASN A 401 7.82 29.87 0.07
CA ASN A 401 6.85 28.88 -0.39
C ASN A 401 6.23 29.28 -1.74
N ALA A 402 5.88 30.55 -1.92
CA ALA A 402 5.39 31.05 -3.20
C ALA A 402 6.43 30.88 -4.31
N ASN A 403 7.72 31.11 -4.02
CA ASN A 403 8.81 30.89 -4.97
C ASN A 403 8.97 29.41 -5.37
N LYS A 404 8.88 28.49 -4.41
CA LYS A 404 8.90 27.04 -4.71
C LYS A 404 7.74 26.62 -5.61
N ILE A 405 6.53 27.12 -5.32
CA ILE A 405 5.34 26.83 -6.12
C ILE A 405 5.49 27.41 -7.52
N ALA A 406 5.96 28.65 -7.65
CA ALA A 406 6.18 29.30 -8.93
C ALA A 406 7.20 28.55 -9.78
N LYS A 407 8.33 28.12 -9.19
CA LYS A 407 9.31 27.27 -9.86
C LYS A 407 8.69 25.98 -10.40
N ALA A 408 7.91 25.28 -9.57
CA ALA A 408 7.22 24.07 -9.99
C ALA A 408 6.23 24.33 -11.14
N LYS A 409 5.52 25.47 -11.12
CA LYS A 409 4.63 25.88 -12.21
C LYS A 409 5.39 26.11 -13.52
N GLU A 410 6.55 26.78 -13.45
CA GLU A 410 7.37 27.04 -14.63
C GLU A 410 7.90 25.74 -15.24
N GLU A 411 8.49 24.87 -14.41
CA GLU A 411 8.99 23.55 -14.83
C GLU A 411 7.87 22.67 -15.38
N ALA A 412 6.68 22.69 -14.77
CA ALA A 412 5.53 21.93 -15.22
C ALA A 412 4.99 22.42 -16.56
N LYS A 413 4.93 23.74 -16.76
CA LYS A 413 4.54 24.32 -18.05
C LYS A 413 5.54 23.97 -19.16
N GLU A 414 6.85 24.01 -18.89
CA GLU A 414 7.84 23.62 -19.90
C GLU A 414 7.72 22.13 -20.26
N LYS A 415 7.48 21.24 -19.28
CA LYS A 415 7.21 19.82 -19.56
C LYS A 415 5.97 19.61 -20.44
N VAL A 416 4.86 20.29 -20.13
CA VAL A 416 3.62 20.21 -20.93
C VAL A 416 3.82 20.75 -22.35
N LYS A 417 4.68 21.76 -22.52
CA LYS A 417 5.05 22.28 -23.83
C LYS A 417 5.70 21.21 -24.70
N ASP A 418 6.58 20.41 -24.11
CA ASP A 418 7.35 19.35 -24.77
C ASP A 418 6.55 18.06 -25.05
N MET A 419 5.35 17.90 -24.47
CA MET A 419 4.42 16.80 -24.78
C MET A 419 3.96 16.88 -26.24
N LYS A 420 4.08 15.81 -27.01
CA LYS A 420 3.83 15.83 -28.46
C LYS A 420 2.44 15.35 -28.85
N GLU A 421 1.84 14.47 -28.04
CA GLU A 421 0.55 13.85 -28.34
C GLU A 421 -0.65 14.71 -27.85
N LEU A 422 -0.40 15.63 -26.91
CA LEU A 422 -1.40 16.61 -26.48
C LEU A 422 -1.69 17.66 -27.57
N SER A 423 -2.98 17.93 -27.79
CA SER A 423 -3.43 19.00 -28.67
C SER A 423 -3.17 20.39 -28.06
N PHE A 424 -3.28 21.43 -28.87
CA PHE A 424 -3.13 22.81 -28.39
C PHE A 424 -4.13 23.15 -27.28
N GLU A 425 -5.38 22.72 -27.42
CA GLU A 425 -6.45 22.93 -26.43
C GLU A 425 -6.13 22.20 -25.12
N GLU A 426 -5.63 20.97 -25.20
CA GLU A 426 -5.29 20.17 -24.01
C GLU A 426 -4.07 20.72 -23.28
N LYS A 427 -3.07 21.20 -24.01
CA LYS A 427 -1.94 21.94 -23.41
C LYS A 427 -2.40 23.22 -22.74
N THR A 428 -3.33 23.94 -23.36
CA THR A 428 -3.91 25.17 -22.79
C THR A 428 -4.69 24.88 -21.50
N GLU A 429 -5.50 23.82 -21.49
CA GLU A 429 -6.21 23.35 -20.31
C GLU A 429 -5.23 22.98 -19.18
N ALA A 430 -4.19 22.20 -19.48
CA ALA A 430 -3.14 21.85 -18.53
C ALA A 430 -2.39 23.08 -18.00
N TYR A 431 -2.05 24.06 -18.86
CA TYR A 431 -1.42 25.32 -18.43
C TYR A 431 -2.28 26.13 -17.48
N ASN A 432 -3.59 26.20 -17.73
CA ASN A 432 -4.53 26.89 -16.87
C ASN A 432 -4.66 26.17 -15.53
N ALA A 433 -4.79 24.85 -15.53
CA ALA A 433 -4.86 24.03 -14.32
C ALA A 433 -3.58 24.19 -13.46
N ILE A 434 -2.40 24.01 -14.05
CA ILE A 434 -1.09 24.22 -13.40
C ILE A 434 -0.97 25.66 -12.89
N GLY A 435 -1.37 26.65 -13.69
CA GLY A 435 -1.34 28.06 -13.31
C GLY A 435 -2.22 28.38 -12.09
N SER A 436 -3.37 27.71 -11.98
CA SER A 436 -4.33 27.88 -10.89
C SER A 436 -3.95 27.19 -9.58
N GLY A 437 -3.04 26.20 -9.61
CA GLY A 437 -2.62 25.47 -8.42
C GLY A 437 -2.07 26.39 -7.33
N SER A 438 -2.63 26.30 -6.13
CA SER A 438 -2.27 27.13 -4.98
C SER A 438 -1.20 26.50 -4.09
N THR A 439 -1.01 25.18 -4.20
CA THR A 439 -0.02 24.40 -3.46
C THR A 439 0.92 23.64 -4.38
N LEU A 440 2.04 23.15 -3.85
CA LEU A 440 3.00 22.35 -4.60
C LEU A 440 2.39 21.00 -5.01
N GLU A 441 1.57 20.42 -4.13
CA GLU A 441 0.84 19.17 -4.34
C GLU A 441 -0.17 19.30 -5.48
N GLU A 442 -0.93 20.40 -5.53
CA GLU A 442 -1.88 20.67 -6.61
C GLU A 442 -1.16 20.79 -7.96
N VAL A 443 -0.08 21.57 -8.03
CA VAL A 443 0.72 21.72 -9.27
C VAL A 443 1.27 20.36 -9.74
N ASN A 444 1.79 19.55 -8.82
CA ASN A 444 2.33 18.22 -9.12
C ASN A 444 1.22 17.21 -9.52
N ALA A 445 0.01 17.35 -9.00
CA ALA A 445 -1.12 16.52 -9.41
C ALA A 445 -1.57 16.87 -10.84
N GLU A 446 -1.64 18.15 -11.18
CA GLU A 446 -2.06 18.59 -12.52
C GLU A 446 -1.07 18.20 -13.61
N ILE A 447 0.24 18.31 -13.35
CA ILE A 447 1.24 17.83 -14.33
C ILE A 447 1.15 16.31 -14.53
N LYS A 448 0.93 15.54 -13.44
CA LYS A 448 0.79 14.09 -13.53
C LYS A 448 -0.42 13.69 -14.39
N LYS A 449 -1.55 14.41 -14.28
CA LYS A 449 -2.71 14.19 -15.17
C LYS A 449 -2.36 14.42 -16.63
N ALA A 450 -1.56 15.46 -16.93
CA ALA A 450 -1.10 15.73 -18.28
C ALA A 450 -0.16 14.62 -18.79
N GLU A 451 0.78 14.15 -17.97
CA GLU A 451 1.69 13.03 -18.30
C GLU A 451 0.93 11.71 -18.53
N GLU A 452 -0.08 11.41 -17.72
CA GLU A 452 -0.95 10.24 -17.89
C GLU A 452 -1.76 10.31 -19.19
N LYS A 453 -2.27 11.51 -19.52
CA LYS A 453 -3.02 11.75 -20.76
C LYS A 453 -2.14 11.63 -22.00
N GLU A 454 -0.94 12.20 -21.98
CA GLU A 454 0.10 12.04 -23.02
C GLU A 454 0.42 10.56 -23.24
N SER A 455 0.71 9.84 -22.15
CA SER A 455 1.05 8.41 -22.21
C SER A 455 -0.09 7.55 -22.75
N LEU A 456 -1.34 7.88 -22.38
CA LEU A 456 -2.53 7.18 -22.87
C LEU A 456 -2.74 7.37 -24.36
N LYS A 457 -2.59 8.61 -24.87
CA LYS A 457 -2.72 8.90 -26.30
C LYS A 457 -1.66 8.15 -27.10
N LYS A 458 -0.39 8.28 -26.71
CA LYS A 458 0.70 7.54 -27.33
C LYS A 458 0.44 6.03 -27.37
N ALA A 459 -0.03 5.46 -26.26
CA ALA A 459 -0.33 4.03 -26.20
C ALA A 459 -1.48 3.63 -27.13
N LYS A 460 -2.49 4.49 -27.34
CA LYS A 460 -3.59 4.26 -28.28
C LYS A 460 -3.08 4.28 -29.72
N ASP A 461 -2.27 5.28 -30.08
CA ASP A 461 -1.71 5.40 -31.43
C ASP A 461 -0.78 4.22 -31.73
N ASP A 462 0.16 3.90 -30.83
CA ASP A 462 1.03 2.72 -30.94
C ASP A 462 0.23 1.41 -31.04
N ALA A 463 -0.91 1.31 -30.36
CA ALA A 463 -1.78 0.15 -30.42
C ALA A 463 -2.52 0.04 -31.75
N ILE A 464 -2.99 1.16 -32.30
CA ILE A 464 -3.65 1.20 -33.61
C ILE A 464 -2.66 0.83 -34.72
N ASP A 465 -1.45 1.39 -34.70
CA ASP A 465 -0.38 1.04 -35.64
C ASP A 465 -0.05 -0.46 -35.57
N ARG A 466 0.05 -1.00 -34.34
CA ARG A 466 0.32 -2.42 -34.16
C ARG A 466 -0.85 -3.32 -34.57
N LEU A 467 -2.09 -2.85 -34.53
CA LEU A 467 -3.24 -3.60 -35.06
C LEU A 467 -3.22 -3.64 -36.59
N ASP A 468 -2.74 -2.57 -37.24
CA ASP A 468 -2.56 -2.52 -38.69
C ASP A 468 -1.56 -3.58 -39.18
N ASP A 469 -0.45 -3.82 -38.45
CA ASP A 469 0.50 -4.91 -38.75
C ASP A 469 -0.16 -6.30 -38.86
N TYR A 470 -1.31 -6.51 -38.20
CA TYR A 470 -2.10 -7.76 -38.23
C TYR A 470 -3.31 -7.68 -39.19
N GLY A 471 -3.42 -6.62 -39.97
CA GLY A 471 -4.52 -6.36 -40.90
C GLY A 471 -5.85 -6.05 -40.22
N ILE A 472 -5.82 -5.54 -38.98
CA ILE A 472 -7.02 -5.14 -38.22
C ILE A 472 -7.19 -3.62 -38.38
N LYS A 473 -8.00 -3.20 -39.36
CA LYS A 473 -8.27 -1.79 -39.66
C LYS A 473 -9.74 -1.39 -39.48
N ASP A 474 -10.54 -2.25 -38.86
CA ASP A 474 -11.97 -2.01 -38.73
C ASP A 474 -12.27 -0.93 -37.66
N ASN A 475 -13.29 -0.11 -37.94
CA ASN A 475 -13.66 0.99 -37.06
C ASN A 475 -14.09 0.53 -35.66
N GLU A 476 -14.59 -0.70 -35.51
CA GLU A 476 -15.00 -1.25 -34.21
C GLU A 476 -13.78 -1.48 -33.30
N SER A 477 -12.73 -2.11 -33.83
CA SER A 477 -11.45 -2.35 -33.14
C SER A 477 -10.76 -1.04 -32.76
N ILE A 478 -10.70 -0.08 -33.69
CA ILE A 478 -10.12 1.26 -33.43
C ILE A 478 -10.94 1.98 -32.34
N SER A 479 -12.27 1.91 -32.40
CA SER A 479 -13.14 2.52 -31.38
C SER A 479 -12.96 1.89 -30.00
N LYS A 480 -12.72 0.57 -29.92
CA LYS A 480 -12.40 -0.12 -28.65
C LYS A 480 -11.08 0.34 -28.04
N ILE A 481 -10.06 0.60 -28.85
CA ILE A 481 -8.80 1.18 -28.36
C ILE A 481 -9.03 2.63 -27.92
N ASN A 482 -9.73 3.43 -28.72
CA ASN A 482 -9.96 4.83 -28.43
C ASN A 482 -10.85 5.08 -27.20
N SER A 483 -11.72 4.13 -26.85
CA SER A 483 -12.55 4.20 -25.63
C SER A 483 -11.84 3.75 -24.34
N CYS A 484 -10.61 3.24 -24.42
CA CYS A 484 -9.84 2.88 -23.24
C CYS A 484 -9.45 4.12 -22.42
N ASN A 485 -9.53 4.01 -21.09
CA ASN A 485 -9.25 5.09 -20.16
C ASN A 485 -7.89 4.97 -19.46
N SER A 486 -7.16 3.87 -19.68
CA SER A 486 -5.80 3.67 -19.18
C SER A 486 -4.92 2.90 -20.17
N VAL A 487 -3.60 3.07 -20.04
CA VAL A 487 -2.60 2.36 -20.85
C VAL A 487 -2.73 0.83 -20.69
N GLU A 488 -3.09 0.36 -19.51
CA GLU A 488 -3.28 -1.09 -19.26
C GLU A 488 -4.49 -1.63 -20.02
N GLN A 489 -5.60 -0.88 -20.04
CA GLN A 489 -6.79 -1.23 -20.82
C GLN A 489 -6.45 -1.30 -22.30
N VAL A 490 -5.73 -0.30 -22.84
CA VAL A 490 -5.27 -0.28 -24.23
C VAL A 490 -4.45 -1.54 -24.55
N ASN A 491 -3.47 -1.88 -23.70
CA ASN A 491 -2.63 -3.05 -23.90
C ASN A 491 -3.40 -4.37 -23.84
N LYS A 492 -4.38 -4.49 -22.95
CA LYS A 492 -5.25 -5.66 -22.84
C LYS A 492 -6.13 -5.84 -24.08
N VAL A 493 -6.85 -4.79 -24.47
CA VAL A 493 -7.75 -4.79 -25.64
C VAL A 493 -6.96 -5.10 -26.92
N LYS A 494 -5.80 -4.45 -27.11
CA LYS A 494 -4.87 -4.75 -28.22
C LYS A 494 -4.53 -6.23 -28.30
N LYS A 495 -4.13 -6.83 -27.17
CA LYS A 495 -3.75 -8.25 -27.11
C LYS A 495 -4.92 -9.17 -27.45
N GLU A 496 -6.11 -8.88 -26.92
CA GLU A 496 -7.33 -9.64 -27.19
C GLU A 496 -7.72 -9.60 -28.67
N LEU A 497 -7.68 -8.43 -29.30
CA LEU A 497 -7.97 -8.25 -30.73
C LEU A 497 -6.99 -9.01 -31.62
N ILE A 498 -5.68 -8.93 -31.33
CA ILE A 498 -4.64 -9.66 -32.07
C ILE A 498 -4.84 -11.18 -31.92
N GLU A 499 -5.10 -11.68 -30.71
CA GLU A 499 -5.30 -13.12 -30.52
C GLU A 499 -6.57 -13.64 -31.19
N LYS A 500 -7.66 -12.87 -31.17
CA LYS A 500 -8.88 -13.21 -31.92
C LYS A 500 -8.59 -13.32 -33.42
N ARG A 501 -7.85 -12.36 -34.00
CA ARG A 501 -7.48 -12.39 -35.42
C ARG A 501 -6.60 -13.60 -35.78
N LYS A 502 -5.63 -13.94 -34.92
CA LYS A 502 -4.82 -15.16 -35.10
C LYS A 502 -5.68 -16.43 -35.06
N GLN A 503 -6.65 -16.52 -34.16
CA GLN A 503 -7.57 -17.65 -34.08
C GLN A 503 -8.46 -17.77 -35.33
N GLU A 504 -8.99 -16.65 -35.84
CA GLU A 504 -9.75 -16.62 -37.09
C GLU A 504 -8.90 -17.12 -38.28
N ASN A 505 -7.66 -16.66 -38.38
CA ASN A 505 -6.73 -17.11 -39.43
C ASN A 505 -6.42 -18.61 -39.32
N ARG A 506 -6.20 -19.14 -38.10
CA ARG A 506 -6.00 -20.58 -37.88
C ARG A 506 -7.21 -21.40 -38.32
N LYS A 507 -8.43 -20.99 -37.92
CA LYS A 507 -9.66 -21.68 -38.33
C LYS A 507 -9.87 -21.67 -39.84
N LYS A 508 -9.52 -20.57 -40.51
CA LYS A 508 -9.58 -20.48 -41.97
C LYS A 508 -8.61 -21.47 -42.62
N GLN A 509 -7.37 -21.53 -42.15
CA GLN A 509 -6.37 -22.50 -42.61
C GLN A 509 -6.79 -23.95 -42.35
N GLU A 510 -7.32 -24.25 -41.16
CA GLU A 510 -7.83 -25.58 -40.81
C GLU A 510 -9.00 -26.00 -41.71
N LYS A 511 -9.90 -25.08 -42.06
CA LYS A 511 -11.02 -25.34 -42.97
C LYS A 511 -10.54 -25.61 -44.39
N GLU A 512 -9.63 -24.77 -44.91
CA GLU A 512 -9.03 -24.95 -46.23
C GLU A 512 -8.28 -26.29 -46.31
N GLU A 513 -7.56 -26.68 -45.26
CA GLU A 513 -6.87 -27.96 -45.19
C GLU A 513 -7.84 -29.14 -45.14
N GLN A 514 -8.94 -29.04 -44.38
CA GLN A 514 -9.98 -30.08 -44.38
C GLN A 514 -10.66 -30.24 -45.74
N GLU A 515 -10.91 -29.13 -46.45
CA GLU A 515 -11.46 -29.16 -47.81
C GLU A 515 -10.48 -29.83 -48.78
N ARG A 516 -9.17 -29.52 -48.70
CA ARG A 516 -8.13 -30.20 -49.47
C ARG A 516 -8.07 -31.71 -49.20
N ILE A 517 -8.09 -32.12 -47.93
CA ILE A 517 -8.07 -33.55 -47.55
C ILE A 517 -9.30 -34.28 -48.10
N LYS A 518 -10.50 -33.68 -48.00
CA LYS A 518 -11.72 -34.26 -48.57
C LYS A 518 -11.65 -34.41 -50.08
N GLU A 519 -11.10 -33.41 -50.77
CA GLU A 519 -10.92 -33.47 -52.22
C GLU A 519 -9.91 -34.57 -52.62
N GLU A 520 -8.81 -34.68 -51.89
CA GLU A 520 -7.78 -35.71 -52.12
C GLU A 520 -8.33 -37.13 -51.87
N GLN A 521 -9.09 -37.33 -50.78
CA GLN A 521 -9.78 -38.59 -50.52
C GLN A 521 -10.78 -38.95 -51.63
N ARG A 522 -11.59 -37.99 -52.10
CA ARG A 522 -12.54 -38.21 -53.21
C ARG A 522 -11.80 -38.65 -54.48
N LYS A 523 -10.69 -37.98 -54.84
CA LYS A 523 -9.89 -38.32 -56.03
C LYS A 523 -9.33 -39.73 -55.90
N LYS A 524 -8.75 -40.08 -54.75
CA LYS A 524 -8.24 -41.43 -54.48
C LYS A 524 -9.32 -42.50 -54.61
N GLU A 525 -10.50 -42.27 -54.06
CA GLU A 525 -11.63 -43.21 -54.19
C GLU A 525 -12.10 -43.43 -55.63
N LEU A 526 -12.02 -42.40 -56.49
CA LEU A 526 -12.33 -42.52 -57.92
C LEU A 526 -11.20 -43.22 -58.68
N GLU A 527 -9.94 -42.98 -58.32
CA GLU A 527 -8.78 -43.70 -58.85
C GLU A 527 -8.85 -45.20 -58.53
N ASP A 528 -9.27 -45.58 -57.32
CA ASP A 528 -9.48 -46.99 -56.96
C ASP A 528 -10.53 -47.66 -57.87
N VAL A 529 -11.63 -46.96 -58.19
CA VAL A 529 -12.68 -47.48 -59.10
C VAL A 529 -12.15 -47.58 -60.54
N LEU A 530 -11.32 -46.63 -60.99
CA LEU A 530 -10.65 -46.72 -62.29
C LEU A 530 -9.71 -47.92 -62.36
N ALA A 531 -8.97 -48.21 -61.28
CA ALA A 531 -8.09 -49.36 -61.20
C ALA A 531 -8.87 -50.69 -61.25
N GLU A 532 -9.99 -50.80 -60.52
CA GLU A 532 -10.89 -51.97 -60.56
C GLU A 532 -11.46 -52.20 -61.97
N LEU A 533 -11.81 -51.13 -62.68
CA LEU A 533 -12.28 -51.19 -64.07
C LEU A 533 -11.20 -51.60 -65.08
N ALA A 534 -9.98 -51.10 -64.92
CA ALA A 534 -8.89 -51.36 -65.87
C ALA A 534 -8.22 -52.71 -65.68
N THR A 535 -8.11 -53.18 -64.44
CA THR A 535 -7.28 -54.35 -64.07
C THR A 535 -8.00 -55.40 -63.24
N GLY A 536 -9.21 -55.12 -62.76
CA GLY A 536 -9.97 -56.06 -61.96
C GLY A 536 -10.67 -57.12 -62.81
N ASP A 537 -10.87 -58.29 -62.22
CA ASP A 537 -11.57 -59.43 -62.83
C ASP A 537 -12.93 -59.03 -63.41
N LYS A 538 -13.65 -58.13 -62.71
CA LYS A 538 -14.96 -57.60 -63.12
C LYS A 538 -14.89 -56.77 -64.40
N GLY A 539 -13.91 -55.87 -64.52
CA GLY A 539 -13.72 -55.04 -65.71
C GLY A 539 -13.46 -55.90 -66.94
N LEU A 540 -12.61 -56.92 -66.77
CA LEU A 540 -12.29 -57.88 -67.82
C LEU A 540 -13.48 -58.75 -68.24
N GLU A 541 -14.32 -59.17 -67.27
CA GLU A 541 -15.54 -59.94 -67.55
C GLU A 541 -16.57 -59.12 -68.34
N LEU A 542 -16.79 -57.87 -67.94
CA LEU A 542 -17.67 -56.95 -68.65
C LEU A 542 -17.14 -56.63 -70.06
N GLU A 543 -15.83 -56.44 -70.23
CA GLU A 543 -15.21 -56.21 -71.54
C GLU A 543 -15.45 -57.39 -72.50
N LYS A 544 -15.23 -58.64 -72.04
CA LYS A 544 -15.44 -59.85 -72.84
C LYS A 544 -16.89 -60.00 -73.29
N ALA A 545 -17.84 -59.68 -72.42
CA ALA A 545 -19.25 -59.95 -72.66
C ALA A 545 -19.99 -58.81 -73.38
N LEU A 546 -19.70 -57.55 -73.05
CA LEU A 546 -20.42 -56.37 -73.57
C LEU A 546 -19.62 -55.56 -74.61
N GLY A 547 -18.30 -55.80 -74.70
CA GLY A 547 -17.39 -55.15 -75.64
C GLY A 547 -16.58 -54.00 -75.03
N LYS A 548 -15.34 -53.84 -75.52
CA LYS A 548 -14.35 -52.86 -75.06
C LYS A 548 -14.84 -51.40 -75.09
N GLU A 549 -15.58 -51.03 -76.13
CA GLU A 549 -16.06 -49.65 -76.34
C GLU A 549 -16.92 -49.13 -75.18
N LYS A 550 -17.78 -49.98 -74.60
CA LYS A 550 -18.65 -49.59 -73.47
C LYS A 550 -17.86 -49.38 -72.18
N ILE A 551 -16.83 -50.21 -71.95
CA ILE A 551 -15.93 -50.09 -70.80
C ILE A 551 -15.02 -48.87 -70.93
N GLU A 552 -14.48 -48.63 -72.12
CA GLU A 552 -13.65 -47.47 -72.39
C GLU A 552 -14.41 -46.14 -72.25
N LYS A 553 -15.69 -46.12 -72.64
CA LYS A 553 -16.57 -44.96 -72.41
C LYS A 553 -16.75 -44.68 -70.91
N LEU A 554 -17.03 -45.71 -70.11
CA LEU A 554 -17.17 -45.58 -68.65
C LEU A 554 -15.85 -45.15 -67.99
N PHE A 555 -14.74 -45.74 -68.42
CA PHE A 555 -13.40 -45.40 -67.93
C PHE A 555 -13.06 -43.93 -68.20
N ASN A 556 -13.33 -43.43 -69.40
CA ASN A 556 -13.11 -42.03 -69.76
C ASN A 556 -14.03 -41.08 -69.00
N GLU A 557 -15.29 -41.46 -68.76
CA GLU A 557 -16.23 -40.66 -67.96
C GLU A 557 -15.74 -40.49 -66.51
N ILE A 558 -15.29 -41.58 -65.87
CA ILE A 558 -14.76 -41.53 -64.50
C ILE A 558 -13.44 -40.73 -64.46
N LYS A 559 -12.58 -40.88 -65.47
CA LYS A 559 -11.33 -40.11 -65.59
C LYS A 559 -11.57 -38.61 -65.74
N GLN A 560 -12.57 -38.20 -66.52
CA GLN A 560 -12.99 -36.80 -66.60
C GLN A 560 -13.59 -36.31 -65.27
N GLY A 561 -14.30 -37.20 -64.56
CA GLY A 561 -14.84 -36.96 -63.23
C GLY A 561 -13.79 -36.59 -62.16
N LEU A 562 -12.52 -37.00 -62.28
CA LEU A 562 -11.46 -36.63 -61.34
C LEU A 562 -11.27 -35.10 -61.23
N ASN A 563 -11.50 -34.40 -62.33
CA ASN A 563 -11.40 -32.93 -62.43
C ASN A 563 -12.72 -32.22 -62.12
N ASN A 564 -13.81 -32.95 -61.87
CA ASN A 564 -15.12 -32.39 -61.54
C ASN A 564 -15.48 -32.69 -60.08
N PRO A 565 -15.61 -31.67 -59.21
CA PRO A 565 -15.92 -31.89 -57.81
C PRO A 565 -17.30 -32.50 -57.52
N GLU A 566 -18.24 -32.43 -58.46
CA GLU A 566 -19.57 -33.04 -58.32
C GLU A 566 -19.63 -34.52 -58.71
N TYR A 567 -18.57 -35.06 -59.32
CA TYR A 567 -18.53 -36.48 -59.71
C TYR A 567 -18.05 -37.33 -58.53
N THR A 568 -18.92 -38.19 -58.02
CA THR A 568 -18.67 -38.98 -56.80
C THR A 568 -18.45 -40.46 -57.11
N LYS A 569 -17.83 -41.18 -56.16
CA LYS A 569 -17.69 -42.63 -56.21
C LYS A 569 -19.04 -43.34 -56.41
N GLU A 570 -20.11 -42.84 -55.79
CA GLU A 570 -21.45 -43.42 -55.96
C GLU A 570 -21.97 -43.31 -57.38
N LYS A 571 -21.70 -42.19 -58.06
CA LYS A 571 -22.07 -42.01 -59.47
C LYS A 571 -21.30 -42.97 -60.37
N ALA A 572 -20.00 -43.14 -60.12
CA ALA A 572 -19.17 -44.13 -60.81
C ALA A 572 -19.66 -45.57 -60.57
N LYS A 573 -19.98 -45.93 -59.32
CA LYS A 573 -20.51 -47.25 -58.95
C LYS A 573 -21.86 -47.54 -59.59
N LYS A 574 -22.80 -46.60 -59.58
CA LYS A 574 -24.11 -46.76 -60.24
C LYS A 574 -23.98 -47.03 -61.73
N ALA A 575 -23.03 -46.36 -62.40
CA ALA A 575 -22.77 -46.58 -63.81
C ALA A 575 -22.13 -47.97 -64.06
N LEU A 576 -21.29 -48.46 -63.14
CA LEU A 576 -20.73 -49.82 -63.17
C LEU A 576 -21.83 -50.87 -62.96
N GLU A 577 -22.65 -50.74 -61.92
CA GLU A 577 -23.77 -51.64 -61.60
C GLU A 577 -24.77 -51.74 -62.76
N ALA A 578 -25.04 -50.64 -63.47
CA ALA A 578 -25.90 -50.65 -64.65
C ALA A 578 -25.36 -51.50 -65.80
N LEU A 579 -24.03 -51.63 -65.94
CA LEU A 579 -23.41 -52.55 -66.91
C LEU A 579 -23.45 -54.00 -66.41
N GLU A 580 -23.26 -54.22 -65.11
CA GLU A 580 -23.37 -55.56 -64.50
C GLU A 580 -24.79 -56.15 -64.68
N THR A 581 -25.83 -55.34 -64.48
CA THR A 581 -27.22 -55.80 -64.71
C THR A 581 -27.44 -56.23 -66.15
N LYS A 582 -26.93 -55.46 -67.12
CA LYS A 582 -27.03 -55.80 -68.55
C LYS A 582 -26.27 -57.08 -68.91
N LEU A 583 -25.16 -57.36 -68.24
CA LEU A 583 -24.42 -58.61 -68.39
C LEU A 583 -25.24 -59.80 -67.90
N ASN A 584 -25.86 -59.69 -66.72
CA ASN A 584 -26.65 -60.76 -66.13
C ASN A 584 -27.90 -61.07 -66.97
N GLU A 585 -28.60 -60.05 -67.47
CA GLU A 585 -29.71 -60.22 -68.40
C GLU A 585 -29.29 -60.95 -69.68
N LEU A 586 -28.15 -60.60 -70.26
CA LEU A 586 -27.64 -61.26 -71.47
C LEU A 586 -27.27 -62.74 -71.23
N LYS A 587 -26.72 -63.07 -70.04
CA LYS A 587 -26.41 -64.45 -69.65
C LYS A 587 -27.67 -65.32 -69.55
N GLU A 588 -28.73 -64.80 -68.93
CA GLU A 588 -30.02 -65.50 -68.81
C GLU A 588 -30.66 -65.75 -70.18
N VAL A 589 -30.72 -64.72 -71.05
CA VAL A 589 -31.27 -64.86 -72.41
C VAL A 589 -30.52 -65.94 -73.22
N LYS A 590 -29.19 -65.98 -73.12
CA LYS A 590 -28.38 -67.03 -73.78
C LYS A 590 -28.71 -68.43 -73.27
N LYS A 591 -28.98 -68.56 -71.98
CA LYS A 591 -29.33 -69.84 -71.36
C LYS A 591 -30.70 -70.33 -71.85
N GLU A 592 -31.70 -69.45 -71.83
CA GLU A 592 -33.05 -69.72 -72.32
C GLU A 592 -33.05 -70.13 -73.80
N ALA A 593 -32.34 -69.37 -74.65
CA ALA A 593 -32.25 -69.69 -76.08
C ALA A 593 -31.62 -71.06 -76.35
N LYS A 594 -30.60 -71.45 -75.58
CA LYS A 594 -29.99 -72.78 -75.67
C LYS A 594 -30.93 -73.89 -75.22
N GLU A 595 -31.79 -73.65 -74.23
CA GLU A 595 -32.81 -74.62 -73.81
C GLU A 595 -33.91 -74.80 -74.86
N GLU A 596 -34.36 -73.73 -75.50
CA GLU A 596 -35.35 -73.80 -76.57
C GLU A 596 -34.81 -74.51 -77.82
N LEU A 597 -33.57 -74.25 -78.23
CA LEU A 597 -32.93 -75.00 -79.33
C LEU A 597 -32.88 -76.50 -79.05
N ARG A 598 -32.60 -76.90 -77.80
CA ARG A 598 -32.60 -78.32 -77.40
C ARG A 598 -34.00 -78.95 -77.48
N LYS A 599 -35.06 -78.21 -77.14
CA LYS A 599 -36.45 -78.70 -77.27
C LYS A 599 -36.84 -79.01 -78.71
N GLU A 600 -36.32 -78.25 -79.67
CA GLU A 600 -36.53 -78.47 -81.11
C GLU A 600 -35.62 -79.56 -81.70
N GLY A 601 -34.93 -80.35 -80.86
CA GLY A 601 -34.05 -81.44 -81.27
C GLY A 601 -32.63 -81.02 -81.69
N ILE A 602 -32.32 -79.72 -81.62
CA ILE A 602 -31.05 -79.14 -82.07
C ILE A 602 -30.04 -79.18 -80.92
N THR A 603 -29.22 -80.22 -80.88
CA THR A 603 -28.21 -80.45 -79.81
C THR A 603 -26.77 -80.22 -80.26
N SER A 604 -26.55 -79.81 -81.52
CA SER A 604 -25.20 -79.59 -82.04
C SER A 604 -24.49 -78.44 -81.34
N LYS A 605 -23.28 -78.73 -80.84
CA LYS A 605 -22.43 -77.79 -80.13
C LYS A 605 -22.14 -76.51 -80.93
N LEU A 606 -22.01 -76.63 -82.25
CA LEU A 606 -21.79 -75.49 -83.15
C LEU A 606 -22.87 -74.40 -83.02
N PHE A 607 -24.13 -74.80 -82.85
CA PHE A 607 -25.25 -73.86 -82.75
C PHE A 607 -25.36 -73.25 -81.35
N LEU A 608 -25.07 -74.04 -80.31
CA LEU A 608 -25.04 -73.56 -78.93
C LEU A 608 -23.90 -72.55 -78.71
N ASP A 609 -22.72 -72.80 -79.28
CA ASP A 609 -21.57 -71.90 -79.20
C ASP A 609 -21.83 -70.57 -79.92
N LYS A 610 -22.59 -70.59 -81.04
CA LYS A 610 -23.02 -69.36 -81.72
C LYS A 610 -23.93 -68.48 -80.85
N ILE A 611 -24.83 -69.08 -80.08
CA ILE A 611 -25.64 -68.34 -79.10
C ILE A 611 -24.76 -67.73 -78.01
N ASP A 612 -23.73 -68.46 -77.55
CA ASP A 612 -22.80 -67.96 -76.54
C ASP A 612 -21.93 -66.79 -77.01
N LEU A 613 -21.69 -66.67 -78.33
CA LEU A 613 -20.93 -65.56 -78.91
C LEU A 613 -21.76 -64.29 -79.15
N ALA A 614 -23.09 -64.36 -79.11
CA ALA A 614 -23.94 -63.19 -79.32
C ALA A 614 -23.71 -62.13 -78.22
N LYS A 615 -23.65 -60.85 -78.57
CA LYS A 615 -23.35 -59.76 -77.62
C LYS A 615 -24.58 -58.97 -77.16
N THR A 616 -25.74 -59.28 -77.71
CA THR A 616 -27.01 -58.60 -77.43
C THR A 616 -28.15 -59.60 -77.34
N LYS A 617 -29.21 -59.23 -76.61
CA LYS A 617 -30.42 -60.04 -76.47
C LYS A 617 -31.06 -60.30 -77.84
N GLU A 618 -31.15 -59.27 -78.66
CA GLU A 618 -31.72 -59.33 -80.01
C GLU A 618 -30.92 -60.26 -80.92
N GLY A 619 -29.59 -60.28 -80.77
CA GLY A 619 -28.72 -61.18 -81.52
C GLY A 619 -28.91 -62.65 -81.14
N VAL A 620 -29.15 -62.93 -79.86
CA VAL A 620 -29.47 -64.29 -79.37
C VAL A 620 -30.80 -64.77 -79.95
N ASP A 621 -31.84 -63.95 -79.88
CA ASP A 621 -33.18 -64.33 -80.34
C ASP A 621 -33.24 -64.51 -81.88
N ALA A 622 -32.54 -63.66 -82.63
CA ALA A 622 -32.44 -63.79 -84.09
C ALA A 622 -31.73 -65.10 -84.49
N LEU A 623 -30.58 -65.40 -83.87
CA LEU A 623 -29.82 -66.64 -84.13
C LEU A 623 -30.65 -67.88 -83.79
N LYS A 624 -31.32 -67.86 -82.63
CA LYS A 624 -32.22 -68.95 -82.21
C LYS A 624 -33.28 -69.25 -83.27
N THR A 625 -33.96 -68.22 -83.75
CA THR A 625 -35.06 -68.34 -84.74
C THR A 625 -34.57 -68.90 -86.07
N GLU A 626 -33.43 -68.40 -86.56
CA GLU A 626 -32.83 -68.85 -87.81
C GLU A 626 -32.40 -70.34 -87.74
N ILE A 627 -31.79 -70.73 -86.63
CA ILE A 627 -31.35 -72.12 -86.39
C ILE A 627 -32.56 -73.07 -86.41
N ILE A 628 -33.67 -72.74 -85.72
CA ILE A 628 -34.89 -73.57 -85.72
C ILE A 628 -35.48 -73.72 -87.12
N LYS A 629 -35.56 -72.62 -87.88
CA LYS A 629 -36.12 -72.64 -89.24
C LYS A 629 -35.34 -73.57 -90.17
N SER A 630 -34.01 -73.49 -90.15
CA SER A 630 -33.15 -74.32 -91.01
C SER A 630 -33.28 -75.81 -90.72
N HIS A 631 -33.45 -76.21 -89.45
CA HIS A 631 -33.58 -77.62 -89.07
C HIS A 631 -34.88 -78.26 -89.60
N LYS A 632 -36.00 -77.52 -89.57
CA LYS A 632 -37.31 -78.02 -90.01
C LYS A 632 -37.36 -78.30 -91.52
N GLU A 633 -36.69 -77.51 -92.35
CA GLU A 633 -36.64 -77.73 -93.81
C GLU A 633 -35.86 -79.00 -94.20
N GLU A 634 -34.82 -79.36 -93.45
CA GLU A 634 -33.98 -80.52 -93.76
C GLU A 634 -34.72 -81.85 -93.52
N VAL A 635 -35.53 -81.92 -92.46
CA VAL A 635 -36.32 -83.12 -92.11
C VAL A 635 -37.33 -83.47 -93.22
N LEU A 636 -37.97 -82.47 -93.83
CA LEU A 636 -39.06 -82.66 -94.79
C LEU A 636 -38.57 -83.22 -96.15
N LYS A 637 -37.38 -82.81 -96.59
CA LYS A 637 -36.76 -83.32 -97.84
C LYS A 637 -36.45 -84.81 -97.77
N LYS A 638 -36.08 -85.32 -96.59
CA LYS A 638 -35.69 -86.73 -96.41
C LYS A 638 -36.89 -87.68 -96.55
N ALA A 639 -38.04 -87.32 -95.98
CA ALA A 639 -39.25 -88.14 -96.04
C ALA A 639 -39.82 -88.30 -97.48
N LEU A 640 -39.76 -87.24 -98.30
CA LEU A 640 -40.24 -87.28 -99.69
C LEU A 640 -39.49 -88.29 -100.57
N LYS A 641 -38.18 -88.46 -100.33
CA LYS A 641 -37.32 -89.34 -101.12
C LYS A 641 -37.68 -90.82 -100.92
N GLU A 642 -37.99 -91.23 -99.70
CA GLU A 642 -38.34 -92.62 -99.35
C GLU A 642 -39.67 -93.07 -99.99
N ALA A 643 -40.65 -92.17 -100.10
CA ALA A 643 -41.95 -92.49 -100.70
C ALA A 643 -41.88 -92.68 -102.23
N LYS A 644 -41.04 -91.91 -102.93
CA LYS A 644 -40.83 -92.09 -104.38
C LYS A 644 -40.22 -93.47 -104.69
N GLU A 645 -39.30 -93.97 -103.84
CA GLU A 645 -38.72 -95.31 -104.00
C GLU A 645 -39.76 -96.43 -103.87
N LYS A 646 -40.68 -96.33 -102.91
CA LYS A 646 -41.75 -97.32 -102.73
C LYS A 646 -42.65 -97.42 -103.97
N LEU A 647 -43.05 -96.28 -104.53
CA LEU A 647 -43.87 -96.24 -105.74
C LEU A 647 -43.21 -96.95 -106.93
N LYS A 648 -41.91 -96.72 -107.12
CA LYS A 648 -41.14 -97.35 -108.18
C LYS A 648 -41.15 -98.88 -108.08
N LEU A 649 -40.95 -99.41 -106.87
CA LEU A 649 -41.00 -100.86 -106.62
C LEU A 649 -42.37 -101.47 -106.93
N SER A 650 -43.47 -100.82 -106.54
CA SER A 650 -44.83 -101.28 -106.84
C SER A 650 -45.10 -101.30 -108.35
N TYR A 651 -44.70 -100.24 -109.05
CA TYR A 651 -44.83 -100.11 -110.50
C TYR A 651 -44.10 -101.25 -111.26
N GLU A 652 -42.84 -101.51 -110.92
CA GLU A 652 -42.04 -102.57 -111.56
C GLU A 652 -42.67 -103.97 -111.38
N ARG A 653 -43.21 -104.25 -110.18
CA ARG A 653 -43.90 -105.52 -109.92
C ARG A 653 -45.14 -105.71 -110.80
N ALA A 654 -45.93 -104.66 -110.98
CA ALA A 654 -47.16 -104.73 -111.75
C ALA A 654 -46.90 -104.88 -113.26
N ASN A 655 -45.88 -104.21 -113.80
CA ASN A 655 -45.44 -104.41 -115.19
C ASN A 655 -45.05 -105.86 -115.47
N LYS A 656 -44.23 -106.44 -114.60
CA LYS A 656 -43.80 -107.84 -114.74
C LYS A 656 -44.98 -108.82 -114.69
N PHE A 657 -46.02 -108.50 -113.92
CA PHE A 657 -47.26 -109.29 -113.87
C PHE A 657 -48.01 -109.23 -115.21
N LEU A 658 -48.13 -108.04 -115.81
CA LEU A 658 -48.80 -107.83 -117.10
C LEU A 658 -48.11 -108.57 -118.26
N GLU A 659 -46.78 -108.65 -118.27
CA GLU A 659 -46.02 -109.38 -119.31
C GLU A 659 -46.35 -110.89 -119.34
N THR A 660 -46.61 -111.51 -118.19
CA THR A 660 -46.84 -112.97 -118.09
C THR A 660 -48.26 -113.44 -118.41
N GLU A 661 -49.28 -112.61 -118.18
CA GLU A 661 -50.69 -112.96 -118.36
C GLU A 661 -51.27 -112.39 -119.68
N ASN A 662 -50.38 -112.01 -120.60
CA ASN A 662 -50.68 -111.20 -121.76
C ASN A 662 -51.72 -111.84 -122.70
N GLY A 663 -52.69 -111.05 -123.17
CA GLY A 663 -53.79 -111.50 -124.05
C GLY A 663 -55.05 -112.03 -123.36
N LYS A 664 -55.21 -111.87 -122.03
CA LYS A 664 -56.43 -112.25 -121.29
C LYS A 664 -57.19 -111.03 -120.78
N TYR A 665 -58.53 -111.08 -120.78
CA TYR A 665 -59.37 -109.89 -120.55
C TYR A 665 -59.36 -109.36 -119.10
N TYR A 666 -58.96 -110.16 -118.12
CA TYR A 666 -59.08 -109.81 -116.69
C TYR A 666 -57.90 -108.98 -116.12
N VAL A 667 -56.90 -108.59 -116.93
CA VAL A 667 -55.71 -107.85 -116.46
C VAL A 667 -55.79 -106.32 -116.66
N TYR A 668 -56.87 -105.82 -117.28
CA TYR A 668 -57.06 -104.40 -117.64
C TYR A 668 -56.96 -103.37 -116.48
N PRO A 669 -57.49 -103.64 -115.26
CA PRO A 669 -57.40 -102.68 -114.15
C PRO A 669 -55.95 -102.39 -113.72
N ILE A 670 -55.09 -103.41 -113.75
CA ILE A 670 -53.66 -103.25 -113.43
C ILE A 670 -52.98 -102.40 -114.50
N GLN A 671 -53.29 -102.62 -115.78
CA GLN A 671 -52.76 -101.82 -116.88
C GLN A 671 -53.05 -100.32 -116.71
N LYS A 672 -54.26 -99.96 -116.24
CA LYS A 672 -54.64 -98.56 -116.00
C LYS A 672 -53.77 -97.89 -114.92
N LEU A 673 -53.58 -98.56 -113.77
CA LEU A 673 -52.80 -98.03 -112.65
C LEU A 673 -51.31 -97.96 -112.97
N VAL A 674 -50.80 -98.94 -113.71
CA VAL A 674 -49.43 -98.94 -114.23
C VAL A 674 -49.22 -97.77 -115.18
N ASN A 675 -50.15 -97.52 -116.10
CA ASN A 675 -50.06 -96.37 -117.00
C ASN A 675 -50.12 -95.03 -116.23
N GLU A 676 -50.88 -94.95 -115.14
CA GLU A 676 -50.91 -93.74 -114.30
C GLU A 676 -49.61 -93.56 -113.49
N ALA A 677 -48.98 -94.64 -113.05
CA ALA A 677 -47.70 -94.60 -112.36
C ALA A 677 -46.49 -94.38 -113.30
N TYR A 678 -46.63 -94.73 -114.57
CA TYR A 678 -45.62 -94.53 -115.62
C TYR A 678 -45.11 -93.08 -115.64
N ASP A 679 -46.03 -92.12 -115.59
CA ASP A 679 -45.76 -90.69 -115.57
C ASP A 679 -44.80 -90.24 -114.45
N TYR A 680 -44.84 -90.88 -113.28
CA TYR A 680 -44.03 -90.49 -112.12
C TYR A 680 -42.75 -91.31 -111.98
N VAL A 681 -42.78 -92.58 -112.43
CA VAL A 681 -41.67 -93.52 -112.28
C VAL A 681 -40.72 -93.50 -113.47
N GLU A 682 -41.26 -93.47 -114.70
CA GLU A 682 -40.47 -93.51 -115.95
C GLU A 682 -40.32 -92.11 -116.56
N GLU A 683 -41.39 -91.30 -116.61
CA GLU A 683 -41.27 -89.92 -117.13
C GLU A 683 -40.75 -88.92 -116.08
N GLY A 684 -40.63 -89.34 -114.82
CA GLY A 684 -40.02 -88.55 -113.75
C GLY A 684 -40.81 -87.32 -113.31
N LYS A 685 -42.14 -87.28 -113.49
CA LYS A 685 -42.98 -86.16 -113.03
C LYS A 685 -42.97 -86.05 -111.50
N ASP A 686 -43.08 -84.80 -111.02
CA ASP A 686 -43.12 -84.54 -109.60
C ASP A 686 -44.39 -85.08 -108.94
N ILE A 687 -44.20 -85.67 -107.76
CA ILE A 687 -45.25 -86.30 -106.98
C ILE A 687 -45.12 -85.88 -105.53
N THR A 688 -46.26 -85.57 -104.90
CA THR A 688 -46.31 -85.23 -103.48
C THR A 688 -46.08 -86.48 -102.63
N LEU A 689 -45.56 -86.31 -101.40
CA LEU A 689 -45.34 -87.41 -100.46
C LEU A 689 -46.59 -88.29 -100.31
N GLU A 690 -47.75 -87.63 -100.21
CA GLU A 690 -49.05 -88.28 -100.04
C GLU A 690 -49.50 -89.04 -101.29
N LYS A 691 -49.35 -88.44 -102.47
CA LYS A 691 -49.75 -89.07 -103.75
C LYS A 691 -48.82 -90.24 -104.12
N ALA A 692 -47.53 -90.14 -103.80
CA ALA A 692 -46.54 -91.19 -104.08
C ALA A 692 -46.84 -92.47 -103.29
N ASN A 693 -47.12 -92.32 -101.99
CA ASN A 693 -47.49 -93.46 -101.16
C ASN A 693 -48.81 -94.10 -101.61
N LYS A 694 -49.82 -93.28 -101.93
CA LYS A 694 -51.14 -93.80 -102.33
C LYS A 694 -51.10 -94.61 -103.62
N LEU A 695 -50.45 -94.09 -104.67
CA LEU A 695 -50.36 -94.77 -105.96
C LEU A 695 -49.59 -96.10 -105.86
N ALA A 696 -48.61 -96.17 -104.95
CA ALA A 696 -47.84 -97.39 -104.69
C ALA A 696 -48.71 -98.49 -104.07
N GLU A 697 -49.61 -98.09 -103.17
CA GLU A 697 -50.54 -98.95 -102.45
C GLU A 697 -51.64 -99.48 -103.40
N ASP A 698 -52.25 -98.59 -104.19
CA ASP A 698 -53.29 -98.94 -105.16
C ASP A 698 -52.80 -99.98 -106.20
N ILE A 699 -51.55 -99.87 -106.66
CA ILE A 699 -50.94 -100.84 -107.59
C ILE A 699 -50.75 -102.21 -106.95
N GLU A 700 -50.24 -102.27 -105.71
CA GLU A 700 -50.02 -103.55 -105.03
C GLU A 700 -51.33 -104.29 -104.78
N ASP A 701 -52.39 -103.56 -104.38
CA ASP A 701 -53.72 -104.14 -104.15
C ASP A 701 -54.35 -104.69 -105.45
N ALA A 702 -54.23 -103.96 -106.56
CA ALA A 702 -54.74 -104.42 -107.85
C ALA A 702 -54.04 -105.70 -108.34
N VAL A 703 -52.71 -105.80 -108.18
CA VAL A 703 -51.95 -107.01 -108.52
C VAL A 703 -52.37 -108.21 -107.66
N LYS A 704 -52.66 -107.98 -106.37
CA LYS A 704 -53.11 -109.03 -105.45
C LYS A 704 -54.49 -109.58 -105.85
N ASN A 705 -55.45 -108.71 -106.14
CA ASN A 705 -56.82 -109.11 -106.50
C ASN A 705 -56.90 -109.98 -107.77
N VAL A 706 -56.05 -109.74 -108.77
CA VAL A 706 -56.05 -110.54 -110.01
C VAL A 706 -55.45 -111.94 -109.81
N LYS A 707 -54.49 -112.11 -108.89
CA LYS A 707 -53.91 -113.44 -108.57
C LYS A 707 -54.94 -114.41 -107.96
N GLU A 708 -55.93 -113.90 -107.25
CA GLU A 708 -56.95 -114.73 -106.58
C GLU A 708 -57.97 -115.37 -107.55
N LEU A 709 -58.17 -114.83 -108.77
CA LEU A 709 -59.18 -115.27 -109.76
C LEU A 709 -58.76 -116.45 -110.69
N SER A 710 -57.78 -117.27 -110.29
CA SER A 710 -57.04 -118.18 -111.19
C SER A 710 -57.56 -119.62 -111.36
N THR A 711 -58.72 -120.01 -110.83
CA THR A 711 -59.28 -121.38 -111.02
C THR A 711 -60.22 -121.51 -112.23
N LYS A 712 -60.06 -122.60 -113.00
CA LYS A 712 -60.68 -122.84 -114.33
C LYS A 712 -62.22 -122.84 -114.31
N GLU A 713 -62.84 -123.08 -113.16
CA GLU A 713 -64.29 -123.14 -112.94
C GLU A 713 -64.95 -121.76 -112.74
N GLN A 714 -64.21 -120.76 -112.24
CA GLN A 714 -64.69 -119.38 -112.13
C GLN A 714 -64.51 -118.59 -113.44
N ARG A 715 -63.53 -118.98 -114.26
CA ARG A 715 -63.30 -118.44 -115.61
C ARG A 715 -64.40 -118.81 -116.63
N GLU A 716 -65.15 -119.90 -116.40
CA GLU A 716 -66.31 -120.29 -117.21
C GLU A 716 -67.60 -119.56 -116.76
N LYS A 717 -67.78 -119.27 -115.46
CA LYS A 717 -68.90 -118.42 -114.97
C LYS A 717 -68.82 -116.97 -115.44
N ALA A 718 -67.62 -116.44 -115.67
CA ALA A 718 -67.44 -115.12 -116.26
C ALA A 718 -67.79 -115.07 -117.76
N LYS A 719 -67.78 -116.21 -118.49
CA LYS A 719 -68.18 -116.28 -119.90
C LYS A 719 -69.70 -116.30 -120.12
N GLN A 720 -70.50 -116.65 -119.10
CA GLN A 720 -71.97 -116.68 -119.19
C GLN A 720 -72.66 -115.34 -118.88
N TYR A 721 -71.90 -114.28 -118.57
CA TYR A 721 -72.47 -112.97 -118.20
C TYR A 721 -72.28 -111.86 -119.24
N VAL A 722 -71.82 -112.17 -120.45
CA VAL A 722 -71.69 -111.14 -121.49
C VAL A 722 -72.10 -111.71 -122.86
N ASP A 723 -73.40 -111.72 -123.13
CA ASP A 723 -73.87 -110.98 -124.31
C ASP A 723 -75.40 -110.81 -124.29
N LEU A 724 -75.84 -109.56 -124.15
CA LEU A 724 -76.62 -108.86 -125.16
C LEU A 724 -77.03 -107.49 -124.63
N LYS A 725 -76.74 -106.47 -125.44
CA LYS A 725 -77.54 -105.24 -125.59
C LYS A 725 -77.78 -104.46 -124.30
N ASN A 726 -76.91 -103.48 -124.06
CA ASN A 726 -77.30 -102.07 -123.90
C ASN A 726 -76.07 -101.27 -123.46
N LEU A 727 -75.41 -100.60 -124.41
CA LEU A 727 -75.13 -99.20 -124.14
C LEU A 727 -76.46 -98.44 -124.29
N PRO A 728 -76.65 -97.39 -123.48
CA PRO A 728 -76.79 -96.10 -124.12
C PRO A 728 -75.71 -95.11 -123.66
N ASP A 729 -75.27 -94.34 -124.64
CA ASP A 729 -74.29 -93.27 -124.58
C ASP A 729 -74.69 -92.12 -123.65
N LYS A 730 -73.80 -91.83 -122.67
CA LYS A 730 -73.29 -90.51 -122.22
C LYS A 730 -72.95 -90.54 -120.73
N VAL A 731 -71.83 -89.86 -120.43
CA VAL A 731 -71.11 -89.68 -119.15
C VAL A 731 -70.00 -90.70 -118.93
#